data_AF-A0A9E3XMC0-F1
#
_entry.id   AF-A0A9E3XMC0-F1
#
_cell.length_a   1.000
_cell.length_b   1.000
_cell.length_c   1.000
_cell.angle_alpha   90.00
_cell.angle_beta   90.00
_cell.angle_gamma   90.00
#
_symmetry.space_group_name_H-M   'P 1'
#
loop_
_entity.id
_entity.type
_entity.pdbx_description
1 polymer ?
#
loop_
_entity_poly.entity_id
_entity_poly.type
_entity_poly.pdbx_seq_one_letter_code
_entity_poly.pdbx_strand_id
1 'polypeptide(L)'
;MLRPALLAMCCIAAITLAATGSTTLAATDALLPQHRTLFLTERFTPTTMRGPLASGERPENLLALRGEREGFQFAVRNDTAAPLQLRARIVADASLASERSRGHVDWELLRVATVHLERGSTDMHTGAGEYADPLPPFGVGSAGTLQVAPGRWGGVVVLMAVRTDAVAARHAGTLELYSGSGSSEIVRARQRFSLDVRGRTLLRPGSRGAFTTVMGVEGDAYWLQHPALRRGPAEGYPVHADRMAQLAGLLSFLDSRGVTPRNMPFAEPAASGLYTCSFDSPGSPPPYRFRDQLAYRYLQPRRSIDAQVHQFRTRVLPSTTSGCNQDRSGDEFTGTRDPRRTRAVKQDDLLAPSFRRFVERVAATWRSSGWFGAATYVFNPFDEPSDTTAAQRRTMSTQVPLANVLLHRAVRGKAKVAITSWPRDSRSHRICRTVRGGGRRCSTLSGDAHSNRRLWDGRGLDDVDVWIAPFSRLFGRTTPGSLRPYRVAGRRAREYSNRLAAIRKARSSRETWAYNFFTATRTMPQLSIDAPGTDARIQYWLLARDGHTGLYVSNSMLGWGSVTRRLPNGLRRKGNPWDGATYFQHARFGFAAGWGTLVYPGYRPQLGLFGERARTGTDVRPVTSLRMEGMRDGQEDADLVAMYRARFGASATNAQLRSIFPGRYRTLPRTLGNVVMPYWSRERLAQRLETRRRTMIRRLST
;
A
#
# COMPACT_ATOMS: atom_id res chain seq x y z
N MET A 1 -90.98 -17.56 -3.37
CA MET A 1 -89.94 -18.54 -3.02
C MET A 1 -88.98 -17.92 -2.01
N LEU A 2 -88.99 -18.46 -0.80
CA LEU A 2 -88.06 -18.29 0.35
C LEU A 2 -87.63 -16.86 0.78
N ARG A 3 -88.37 -16.33 1.76
CA ARG A 3 -87.87 -15.61 2.97
C ARG A 3 -87.40 -16.64 4.03
N PRO A 4 -86.89 -16.32 5.25
CA PRO A 4 -86.28 -15.10 5.83
C PRO A 4 -85.06 -15.38 6.78
N ALA A 5 -84.48 -14.35 7.44
CA ALA A 5 -84.23 -14.24 8.91
C ALA A 5 -83.17 -13.13 9.20
N LEU A 6 -83.49 -12.00 9.86
CA LEU A 6 -83.62 -11.75 11.31
C LEU A 6 -82.29 -11.82 12.09
N LEU A 7 -81.74 -10.68 12.55
CA LEU A 7 -81.89 -10.17 13.93
C LEU A 7 -80.97 -8.96 14.21
N ALA A 8 -81.55 -7.96 14.86
CA ALA A 8 -80.90 -6.77 15.41
C ALA A 8 -80.31 -7.05 16.81
N MET A 9 -79.29 -6.30 17.24
CA MET A 9 -79.16 -5.93 18.66
C MET A 9 -78.17 -4.77 18.89
N CYS A 10 -78.65 -3.77 19.63
CA CYS A 10 -77.93 -2.66 20.21
C CYS A 10 -76.86 -3.12 21.21
N CYS A 11 -75.71 -2.44 21.22
CA CYS A 11 -74.88 -2.29 22.42
C CYS A 11 -74.23 -0.91 22.42
N ILE A 12 -74.75 -0.05 23.30
CA ILE A 12 -74.09 1.17 23.80
C ILE A 12 -72.95 0.69 24.70
N ALA A 13 -71.70 0.99 24.33
CA ALA A 13 -70.55 0.81 25.22
C ALA A 13 -69.87 2.17 25.40
N ALA A 14 -70.05 2.73 26.59
CA ALA A 14 -69.31 3.87 27.09
C ALA A 14 -67.81 3.53 27.14
N ILE A 15 -67.00 4.24 26.37
CA ILE A 15 -65.55 4.19 26.48
C ILE A 15 -65.13 5.20 27.54
N THR A 16 -64.80 4.69 28.71
CA THR A 16 -64.10 5.38 29.78
C THR A 16 -62.72 5.82 29.27
N LEU A 17 -62.49 7.12 29.17
CA LEU A 17 -61.16 7.70 28.99
C LEU A 17 -60.31 7.39 30.25
N ALA A 18 -59.58 6.28 30.21
CA ALA A 18 -58.43 6.11 31.07
C ALA A 18 -57.29 6.95 30.48
N ALA A 19 -57.05 8.11 31.09
CA ALA A 19 -55.83 8.89 30.88
C ALA A 19 -54.64 8.08 31.41
N THR A 20 -54.10 7.20 30.56
CA THR A 20 -52.76 6.66 30.78
C THR A 20 -51.79 7.81 30.57
N GLY A 21 -51.27 8.32 31.68
CA GLY A 21 -50.16 9.25 31.71
C GLY A 21 -49.02 8.69 30.87
N SER A 22 -48.91 9.17 29.64
CA SER A 22 -47.76 8.99 28.79
C SER A 22 -46.65 9.80 29.43
N THR A 23 -45.92 9.20 30.37
CA THR A 23 -44.56 9.62 30.70
C THR A 23 -43.74 9.45 29.44
N THR A 24 -43.82 10.45 28.57
CA THR A 24 -42.79 10.76 27.60
C THR A 24 -41.54 11.10 28.42
N LEU A 25 -40.85 10.05 28.88
CA LEU A 25 -39.42 10.10 29.05
C LEU A 25 -38.89 10.40 27.65
N ALA A 26 -38.86 11.69 27.31
CA ALA A 26 -37.92 12.25 26.37
C ALA A 26 -36.56 11.97 27.00
N ALA A 27 -36.09 10.73 26.85
CA ALA A 27 -34.69 10.41 26.91
C ALA A 27 -34.12 11.28 25.80
N THR A 28 -33.66 12.48 26.18
CA THR A 28 -32.87 13.33 25.33
C THR A 28 -31.80 12.43 24.77
N ASP A 29 -31.91 12.11 23.48
CA ASP A 29 -30.95 11.35 22.70
C ASP A 29 -29.64 12.14 22.71
N ALA A 30 -28.91 12.01 23.81
CA ALA A 30 -27.71 12.76 24.06
C ALA A 30 -26.68 12.24 23.08
N LEU A 31 -26.36 13.09 22.10
CA LEU A 31 -25.21 12.90 21.24
C LEU A 31 -23.98 12.67 22.12
N LEU A 32 -23.12 11.74 21.72
CA LEU A 32 -21.89 11.44 22.42
C LEU A 32 -21.07 12.74 22.55
N PRO A 33 -20.78 13.19 23.78
CA PRO A 33 -20.18 14.50 24.00
C PRO A 33 -18.75 14.57 23.48
N GLN A 34 -18.05 13.43 23.43
CA GLN A 34 -16.66 13.34 22.97
C GLN A 34 -16.56 12.66 21.60
N HIS A 35 -16.36 13.48 20.57
CA HIS A 35 -16.02 13.02 19.22
C HIS A 35 -14.94 13.91 18.60
N ARG A 36 -14.17 13.36 17.64
CA ARG A 36 -13.13 14.08 16.90
C ARG A 36 -13.04 13.61 15.45
N THR A 37 -12.75 14.55 14.55
CA THR A 37 -12.25 14.22 13.22
C THR A 37 -10.73 14.11 13.24
N LEU A 38 -10.16 13.23 12.43
CA LEU A 38 -8.71 13.08 12.27
C LEU A 38 -8.39 12.91 10.78
N PHE A 39 -7.21 13.33 10.34
CA PHE A 39 -6.73 12.98 9.00
C PHE A 39 -6.55 11.45 8.89
N LEU A 40 -6.64 10.89 7.67
CA LEU A 40 -6.44 9.44 7.46
C LEU A 40 -5.10 8.90 7.99
N THR A 41 -4.09 9.77 8.07
CA THR A 41 -2.74 9.42 8.51
C THR A 41 -2.48 9.72 9.99
N GLU A 42 -3.49 10.19 10.72
CA GLU A 42 -3.43 10.25 12.18
C GLU A 42 -3.85 8.91 12.79
N ARG A 43 -3.51 8.74 14.07
CA ARG A 43 -3.81 7.50 14.79
C ARG A 43 -4.36 7.81 16.16
N PHE A 44 -5.25 6.94 16.60
CA PHE A 44 -5.70 6.84 17.98
C PHE A 44 -5.56 5.38 18.44
N THR A 45 -5.57 5.17 19.75
CA THR A 45 -5.75 3.85 20.36
C THR A 45 -7.06 3.86 21.13
N PRO A 46 -7.63 2.70 21.49
CA PRO A 46 -8.84 2.64 22.31
C PRO A 46 -8.73 3.41 23.63
N THR A 47 -7.53 3.55 24.16
CA THR A 47 -7.27 4.21 25.44
C THR A 47 -6.75 5.64 25.30
N THR A 48 -6.22 6.03 24.14
CA THR A 48 -5.56 7.33 23.97
C THR A 48 -5.92 7.99 22.66
N MET A 49 -6.24 9.28 22.74
CA MET A 49 -6.39 10.17 21.60
C MET A 49 -5.47 11.37 21.80
N ARG A 50 -4.52 11.59 20.89
CA ARG A 50 -3.55 12.67 21.03
C ARG A 50 -4.19 14.01 20.67
N GLY A 51 -4.23 14.94 21.64
CA GLY A 51 -4.30 16.40 21.49
C GLY A 51 -5.48 16.99 20.71
N PRO A 52 -5.93 18.22 21.02
CA PRO A 52 -6.92 18.89 20.19
C PRO A 52 -6.39 19.08 18.76
N LEU A 53 -7.26 18.99 17.76
CA LEU A 53 -6.96 19.58 16.46
C LEU A 53 -6.81 21.08 16.68
N ALA A 54 -5.56 21.57 16.67
CA ALA A 54 -5.30 22.99 16.71
C ALA A 54 -5.82 23.67 15.43
N SER A 55 -6.13 24.97 15.52
CA SER A 55 -6.49 25.87 14.40
C SER A 55 -5.85 25.50 13.04
N GLY A 56 -6.63 25.43 11.97
CA GLY A 56 -6.15 25.23 10.60
C GLY A 56 -7.08 24.39 9.71
N GLU A 57 -6.50 23.70 8.72
CA GLU A 57 -7.25 22.80 7.81
C GLU A 57 -7.97 21.70 8.60
N ARG A 58 -9.26 21.51 8.30
CA ARG A 58 -10.10 20.51 8.97
C ARG A 58 -10.14 19.21 8.16
N PRO A 59 -9.98 18.02 8.78
CA PRO A 59 -10.00 16.74 8.08
C PRO A 59 -11.26 16.49 7.28
N GLU A 60 -12.43 16.92 7.76
CA GLU A 60 -13.73 16.74 7.10
C GLU A 60 -13.98 17.66 5.90
N ASN A 61 -13.09 18.63 5.63
CA ASN A 61 -13.18 19.51 4.48
C ASN A 61 -12.21 19.03 3.40
N LEU A 62 -12.60 18.08 2.57
CA LEU A 62 -11.74 17.44 1.58
C LEU A 62 -11.63 18.25 0.29
N LEU A 63 -10.50 18.10 -0.40
CA LEU A 63 -10.23 18.70 -1.70
C LEU A 63 -9.52 17.66 -2.57
N ALA A 64 -10.11 17.35 -3.72
CA ALA A 64 -9.64 16.29 -4.61
C ALA A 64 -9.59 16.75 -6.07
N LEU A 65 -8.71 16.12 -6.84
CA LEU A 65 -8.74 16.05 -8.29
C LEU A 65 -9.62 14.86 -8.73
N ARG A 66 -10.02 14.85 -10.00
CA ARG A 66 -10.68 13.68 -10.62
C ARG A 66 -9.73 12.48 -10.61
N GLY A 67 -10.25 11.31 -10.25
CA GLY A 67 -9.47 10.07 -10.13
C GLY A 67 -8.77 9.86 -8.79
N GLU A 68 -8.88 10.81 -7.84
CA GLU A 68 -8.30 10.68 -6.50
C GLU A 68 -9.28 10.00 -5.54
N ARG A 69 -8.73 9.53 -4.41
CA ARG A 69 -9.53 9.06 -3.30
C ARG A 69 -9.15 9.80 -2.02
N GLU A 70 -10.13 10.40 -1.37
CA GLU A 70 -9.92 11.22 -0.17
C GLU A 70 -10.69 10.67 1.01
N GLY A 71 -10.37 11.13 2.21
CA GLY A 71 -11.13 10.71 3.37
C GLY A 71 -10.65 11.28 4.69
N PHE A 72 -11.36 10.90 5.74
CA PHE A 72 -11.06 11.27 7.10
C PHE A 72 -11.49 10.18 8.07
N GLN A 73 -10.99 10.27 9.29
CA GLN A 73 -11.43 9.46 10.42
C GLN A 73 -12.40 10.28 11.28
N PHE A 74 -13.46 9.64 11.77
CA PHE A 74 -14.35 10.16 12.80
C PHE A 74 -14.33 9.21 13.99
N ALA A 75 -13.78 9.68 15.11
CA ALA A 75 -13.60 8.88 16.30
C ALA A 75 -14.50 9.38 17.43
N VAL A 76 -15.11 8.44 18.15
CA VAL A 76 -16.06 8.71 19.23
C VAL A 76 -15.62 8.00 20.49
N ARG A 77 -15.80 8.64 21.65
CA ARG A 77 -15.58 8.01 22.94
C ARG A 77 -16.91 7.56 23.53
N ASN A 78 -16.96 6.34 24.02
CA ASN A 78 -18.10 5.87 24.78
C ASN A 78 -17.97 6.32 26.24
N ASP A 79 -18.65 7.40 26.61
CA ASP A 79 -18.70 7.87 28.00
C ASP A 79 -19.84 7.23 28.81
N THR A 80 -20.58 6.29 28.22
CA THR A 80 -21.63 5.53 28.92
C THR A 80 -21.06 4.34 29.68
N ALA A 81 -21.81 3.83 30.66
CA ALA A 81 -21.41 2.65 31.44
C ALA A 81 -21.50 1.32 30.67
N ALA A 82 -22.22 1.27 29.53
CA ALA A 82 -22.44 0.05 28.75
C ALA A 82 -21.70 0.09 27.41
N PRO A 83 -21.26 -1.05 26.85
CA PRO A 83 -20.71 -1.09 25.49
C PRO A 83 -21.71 -0.55 24.46
N LEU A 84 -21.23 0.27 23.53
CA LEU A 84 -22.03 0.80 22.41
C LEU A 84 -21.83 -0.05 21.16
N GLN A 85 -22.94 -0.41 20.52
CA GLN A 85 -22.96 -0.98 19.18
C GLN A 85 -23.44 0.09 18.19
N LEU A 86 -22.52 0.60 17.38
CA LEU A 86 -22.79 1.70 16.47
C LEU A 86 -22.80 1.21 15.02
N ARG A 87 -23.81 1.63 14.27
CA ARG A 87 -23.88 1.60 12.81
C ARG A 87 -23.50 2.97 12.27
N ALA A 88 -23.20 3.05 10.98
CA ALA A 88 -22.84 4.29 10.31
C ALA A 88 -23.61 4.43 9.00
N ARG A 89 -24.03 5.66 8.69
CA ARG A 89 -24.58 6.02 7.37
C ARG A 89 -24.11 7.40 6.94
N ILE A 90 -24.12 7.63 5.63
CA ILE A 90 -23.99 8.97 5.05
C ILE A 90 -25.38 9.47 4.70
N VAL A 91 -25.77 10.59 5.28
CA VAL A 91 -26.94 11.37 4.86
C VAL A 91 -26.43 12.40 3.85
N ALA A 92 -26.71 12.15 2.58
CA ALA A 92 -26.28 13.02 1.49
C ALA A 92 -27.14 14.29 1.45
N ASP A 93 -26.48 15.46 1.40
CA ASP A 93 -27.20 16.72 1.12
C ASP A 93 -27.58 16.78 -0.37
N ALA A 94 -28.40 17.75 -0.78
CA ALA A 94 -28.83 17.92 -2.17
C ALA A 94 -27.67 17.91 -3.19
N SER A 95 -26.51 18.46 -2.83
CA SER A 95 -25.32 18.45 -3.70
C SER A 95 -24.80 17.05 -3.98
N LEU A 96 -24.68 16.19 -2.95
CA LEU A 96 -24.19 14.81 -3.09
C LEU A 96 -25.29 13.88 -3.63
N ALA A 97 -26.56 14.15 -3.31
CA ALA A 97 -27.71 13.37 -3.76
C ALA A 97 -28.14 13.67 -5.20
N SER A 98 -27.72 14.82 -5.76
CA SER A 98 -28.11 15.25 -7.12
C SER A 98 -27.71 14.23 -8.19
N GLU A 99 -28.49 14.17 -9.27
CA GLU A 99 -28.16 13.33 -10.43
C GLU A 99 -26.78 13.63 -11.01
N ARG A 100 -26.35 14.90 -10.98
CA ARG A 100 -25.01 15.34 -11.39
C ARG A 100 -23.87 14.80 -10.53
N SER A 101 -24.18 14.32 -9.33
CA SER A 101 -23.20 13.73 -8.40
C SER A 101 -23.35 12.21 -8.31
N ARG A 102 -24.54 11.68 -8.59
CA ARG A 102 -24.86 10.26 -8.52
C ARG A 102 -23.94 9.49 -9.47
N GLY A 103 -23.14 8.60 -8.88
CA GLY A 103 -22.20 7.78 -9.63
C GLY A 103 -20.97 8.53 -10.13
N HIS A 104 -20.68 9.76 -9.66
CA HIS A 104 -19.40 10.47 -9.89
C HIS A 104 -18.46 10.44 -8.68
N VAL A 105 -19.02 10.36 -7.48
CA VAL A 105 -18.30 10.18 -6.22
C VAL A 105 -18.87 8.95 -5.53
N ASP A 106 -18.04 7.93 -5.37
CA ASP A 106 -18.36 6.75 -4.58
C ASP A 106 -17.84 6.93 -3.16
N TRP A 107 -18.50 6.35 -2.16
CA TRP A 107 -18.00 6.37 -0.79
C TRP A 107 -18.03 4.99 -0.13
N GLU A 108 -17.08 4.79 0.78
CA GLU A 108 -16.96 3.60 1.61
C GLU A 108 -16.93 4.01 3.08
N LEU A 109 -17.78 3.37 3.88
CA LEU A 109 -17.75 3.46 5.33
C LEU A 109 -17.01 2.24 5.87
N LEU A 110 -15.89 2.49 6.54
CA LEU A 110 -15.08 1.47 7.18
C LEU A 110 -15.06 1.72 8.68
N ARG A 111 -15.15 0.67 9.49
CA ARG A 111 -14.93 0.80 10.94
C ARG A 111 -13.47 0.55 11.26
N VAL A 112 -12.95 1.21 12.28
CA VAL A 112 -11.59 1.01 12.76
C VAL A 112 -11.60 -0.15 13.75
N ALA A 113 -11.08 -1.30 13.31
CA ALA A 113 -10.80 -2.43 14.19
C ALA A 113 -9.43 -2.26 14.88
N THR A 114 -9.18 -3.08 15.89
CA THR A 114 -7.92 -3.06 16.63
C THR A 114 -7.18 -4.38 16.52
N VAL A 115 -5.86 -4.28 16.49
CA VAL A 115 -4.96 -5.42 16.59
C VAL A 115 -4.15 -5.29 17.86
N HIS A 116 -4.14 -6.36 18.65
CA HIS A 116 -3.31 -6.45 19.85
C HIS A 116 -1.86 -6.80 19.47
N LEU A 117 -0.93 -5.99 19.96
CA LEU A 117 0.50 -6.20 19.87
C LEU A 117 1.00 -6.76 21.20
N GLU A 118 1.45 -8.01 21.20
CA GLU A 118 2.19 -8.61 22.32
C GLU A 118 3.47 -7.81 22.67
N ARG A 119 4.08 -7.14 21.67
CA ARG A 119 5.30 -6.36 21.82
C ARG A 119 5.37 -5.26 20.76
N GLY A 120 5.77 -4.05 21.13
CA GLY A 120 6.04 -2.99 20.14
C GLY A 120 7.33 -3.23 19.36
N SER A 121 7.35 -2.82 18.09
CA SER A 121 8.48 -2.96 17.16
C SER A 121 9.77 -2.36 17.73
N THR A 122 10.91 -2.95 17.33
CA THR A 122 12.24 -2.49 17.75
C THR A 122 12.44 -1.01 17.37
N ASP A 123 12.84 -0.19 18.34
CA ASP A 123 13.15 1.25 18.21
C ASP A 123 12.01 2.16 17.71
N MET A 124 10.74 1.75 17.90
CA MET A 124 9.56 2.58 17.59
C MET A 124 9.00 3.35 18.80
N HIS A 125 9.54 3.13 20.02
CA HIS A 125 9.07 3.69 21.31
C HIS A 125 7.57 3.48 21.61
N THR A 126 7.03 2.42 21.04
CA THR A 126 5.67 1.95 21.23
C THR A 126 5.71 0.66 22.03
N GLY A 127 4.74 0.51 22.93
CA GLY A 127 4.61 -0.66 23.79
C GLY A 127 3.69 -1.72 23.21
N ALA A 128 3.52 -2.81 23.97
CA ALA A 128 2.39 -3.71 23.77
C ALA A 128 1.06 -2.95 23.92
N GLY A 129 -0.01 -3.45 23.30
CA GLY A 129 -1.34 -2.83 23.40
C GLY A 129 -2.16 -2.93 22.13
N GLU A 130 -3.27 -2.20 22.10
CA GLU A 130 -4.22 -2.19 20.98
C GLU A 130 -3.94 -1.01 20.04
N TYR A 131 -3.88 -1.31 18.75
CA TYR A 131 -3.60 -0.32 17.70
C TYR A 131 -4.70 -0.35 16.65
N ALA A 132 -5.11 0.83 16.17
CA ALA A 132 -6.08 1.02 15.10
C ALA A 132 -5.56 0.45 13.77
N ASP A 133 -5.95 -0.78 13.48
CA ASP A 133 -5.63 -1.57 12.29
C ASP A 133 -6.38 -2.91 12.47
N PRO A 134 -7.16 -3.45 11.51
CA PRO A 134 -7.49 -2.97 10.15
C PRO A 134 -8.77 -2.12 10.03
N LEU A 135 -9.21 -1.88 8.79
CA LEU A 135 -10.40 -1.08 8.42
C LEU A 135 -11.50 -1.91 7.72
N PRO A 136 -12.19 -2.82 8.42
CA PRO A 136 -13.28 -3.59 7.81
C PRO A 136 -14.47 -2.71 7.39
N PRO A 137 -15.16 -3.03 6.28
CA PRO A 137 -16.40 -2.35 5.91
C PRO A 137 -17.50 -2.59 6.93
N PHE A 138 -18.41 -1.63 7.08
CA PHE A 138 -19.68 -1.87 7.79
C PHE A 138 -20.47 -2.97 7.08
N GLY A 139 -20.96 -3.93 7.86
CA GLY A 139 -21.70 -5.10 7.36
C GLY A 139 -23.18 -5.04 7.74
N VAL A 140 -23.96 -6.01 7.25
CA VAL A 140 -25.36 -6.19 7.63
C VAL A 140 -25.43 -6.91 8.98
N GLY A 141 -26.37 -6.52 9.85
CA GLY A 141 -26.59 -7.15 11.15
C GLY A 141 -25.65 -6.68 12.26
N SER A 142 -25.63 -7.41 13.38
CA SER A 142 -24.86 -7.05 14.59
C SER A 142 -23.35 -7.20 14.40
N ALA A 143 -22.91 -8.22 13.66
CA ALA A 143 -21.49 -8.50 13.40
C ALA A 143 -20.80 -7.38 12.58
N GLY A 144 -21.58 -6.59 11.82
CA GLY A 144 -21.09 -5.49 10.99
C GLY A 144 -20.95 -4.14 11.69
N THR A 145 -21.19 -4.06 12.99
CA THR A 145 -21.22 -2.81 13.77
C THR A 145 -19.85 -2.43 14.35
N LEU A 146 -19.67 -1.15 14.67
CA LEU A 146 -18.56 -0.65 15.47
C LEU A 146 -18.89 -0.86 16.96
N GLN A 147 -18.07 -1.66 17.64
CA GLN A 147 -18.17 -1.91 19.08
C GLN A 147 -17.26 -0.93 19.83
N VAL A 148 -17.81 -0.17 20.77
CA VAL A 148 -17.05 0.79 21.59
C VAL A 148 -17.27 0.50 23.07
N ALA A 149 -16.25 -0.03 23.74
CA ALA A 149 -16.31 -0.33 25.17
C ALA A 149 -16.40 0.97 26.02
N PRO A 150 -16.97 0.91 27.24
CA PRO A 150 -17.02 2.04 28.17
C PRO A 150 -15.64 2.69 28.37
N GLY A 151 -15.63 4.02 28.38
CA GLY A 151 -14.43 4.86 28.52
C GLY A 151 -13.47 4.84 27.33
N ARG A 152 -13.73 4.04 26.28
CA ARG A 152 -12.80 3.83 25.16
C ARG A 152 -13.20 4.57 23.89
N TRP A 153 -12.22 4.77 23.02
CA TRP A 153 -12.39 5.32 21.68
C TRP A 153 -12.67 4.23 20.65
N GLY A 154 -13.66 4.47 19.80
CA GLY A 154 -13.88 3.76 18.55
C GLY A 154 -13.81 4.72 17.36
N GLY A 155 -13.70 4.22 16.14
CA GLY A 155 -13.59 5.08 14.97
C GLY A 155 -14.23 4.52 13.72
N VAL A 156 -14.58 5.46 12.83
CA VAL A 156 -15.06 5.23 11.48
C VAL A 156 -14.14 5.97 10.53
N VAL A 157 -13.86 5.36 9.39
CA VAL A 157 -13.16 5.96 8.26
C VAL A 157 -14.19 6.15 7.15
N VAL A 158 -14.28 7.38 6.64
CA VAL A 158 -15.01 7.69 5.42
C VAL A 158 -14.00 7.85 4.30
N LEU A 159 -14.11 7.04 3.25
CA LEU A 159 -13.32 7.19 2.03
C LEU A 159 -14.26 7.57 0.88
N MET A 160 -13.86 8.54 0.07
CA MET A 160 -14.58 9.02 -1.10
C MET A 160 -13.67 8.86 -2.33
N ALA A 161 -14.09 8.07 -3.31
CA ALA A 161 -13.39 7.92 -4.58
C ALA A 161 -14.04 8.82 -5.63
N VAL A 162 -13.26 9.72 -6.21
CA VAL A 162 -13.71 10.64 -7.26
C VAL A 162 -13.42 10.03 -8.60
N ARG A 163 -14.46 9.82 -9.43
CA ARG A 163 -14.25 9.28 -10.78
C ARG A 163 -13.48 10.23 -11.67
N THR A 164 -12.89 9.67 -12.72
CA THR A 164 -12.08 10.44 -13.66
C THR A 164 -12.91 11.39 -14.53
N ASP A 165 -14.20 11.12 -14.67
CA ASP A 165 -15.22 11.92 -15.35
C ASP A 165 -16.09 12.76 -14.40
N ALA A 166 -15.76 12.82 -13.10
CA ALA A 166 -16.54 13.56 -12.11
C ALA A 166 -16.71 15.05 -12.46
N VAL A 167 -17.90 15.61 -12.22
CA VAL A 167 -18.14 17.04 -12.38
C VAL A 167 -17.35 17.82 -11.33
N ALA A 168 -16.73 18.92 -11.72
CA ALA A 168 -16.07 19.81 -10.76
C ALA A 168 -17.15 20.55 -9.95
N ALA A 169 -17.31 20.16 -8.69
CA ALA A 169 -18.35 20.68 -7.81
C ALA A 169 -17.95 20.47 -6.35
N ARG A 170 -18.65 21.19 -5.47
CA ARG A 170 -18.62 20.92 -4.04
C ARG A 170 -19.75 19.96 -3.67
N HIS A 171 -19.39 18.84 -3.07
CA HIS A 171 -20.31 17.86 -2.52
C HIS A 171 -20.30 17.98 -0.99
N ALA A 172 -21.44 17.74 -0.34
CA ALA A 172 -21.57 17.79 1.11
C ALA A 172 -22.49 16.69 1.61
N GLY A 173 -22.28 16.29 2.86
CA GLY A 173 -23.13 15.35 3.55
C GLY A 173 -22.83 15.31 5.04
N THR A 174 -23.58 14.45 5.74
CA THR A 174 -23.43 14.21 7.17
C THR A 174 -23.18 12.73 7.42
N LEU A 175 -22.07 12.42 8.08
CA LEU A 175 -21.86 11.11 8.69
C LEU A 175 -22.69 11.02 9.97
N GLU A 176 -23.55 10.02 10.07
CA GLU A 176 -24.28 9.70 11.30
C GLU A 176 -23.81 8.36 11.85
N LEU A 177 -23.49 8.33 13.15
CA LEU A 177 -23.35 7.11 13.92
C LEU A 177 -24.60 6.90 14.75
N TYR A 178 -25.18 5.72 14.70
CA TYR A 178 -26.46 5.45 15.35
C TYR A 178 -26.48 4.05 15.99
N SER A 179 -27.26 3.90 17.06
CA SER A 179 -27.52 2.62 17.74
C SER A 179 -28.95 2.16 17.46
N GLY A 180 -29.23 0.86 17.59
CA GLY A 180 -30.55 0.30 17.36
C GLY A 180 -30.78 -0.14 15.91
N SER A 181 -32.03 -0.46 15.58
CA SER A 181 -32.45 -0.88 14.23
C SER A 181 -33.89 -0.50 13.92
N GLY A 182 -34.17 -0.16 12.66
CA GLY A 182 -35.53 0.17 12.22
C GLY A 182 -36.03 1.47 12.87
N SER A 183 -37.22 1.44 13.45
CA SER A 183 -37.81 2.60 14.14
C SER A 183 -37.11 2.98 15.46
N SER A 184 -36.23 2.12 15.98
CA SER A 184 -35.46 2.36 17.22
C SER A 184 -34.07 2.97 16.98
N GLU A 185 -33.80 3.48 15.77
CA GLU A 185 -32.50 4.09 15.45
C GLU A 185 -32.31 5.42 16.19
N ILE A 186 -31.34 5.43 17.11
CA ILE A 186 -30.94 6.63 17.86
C ILE A 186 -29.62 7.13 17.33
N VAL A 187 -29.58 8.35 16.80
CA VAL A 187 -28.34 8.98 16.35
C VAL A 187 -27.49 9.37 17.56
N ARG A 188 -26.32 8.76 17.67
CA ARG A 188 -25.36 8.95 18.75
C ARG A 188 -24.28 9.98 18.41
N ALA A 189 -23.96 10.19 17.15
CA ALA A 189 -23.00 11.23 16.75
C ALA A 189 -23.23 11.67 15.31
N ARG A 190 -22.89 12.93 15.01
CA ARG A 190 -22.98 13.52 13.67
C ARG A 190 -21.72 14.26 13.32
N GLN A 191 -21.29 14.15 12.06
CA GLN A 191 -20.19 14.94 11.52
C GLN A 191 -20.51 15.39 10.10
N ARG A 192 -20.65 16.70 9.89
CA ARG A 192 -20.74 17.29 8.55
C ARG A 192 -19.39 17.22 7.86
N PHE A 193 -19.39 16.97 6.57
CA PHE A 193 -18.19 16.98 5.73
C PHE A 193 -18.48 17.63 4.38
N SER A 194 -17.42 18.04 3.69
CA SER A 194 -17.52 18.46 2.29
C SER A 194 -16.35 17.94 1.47
N LEU A 195 -16.59 17.72 0.18
CA LEU A 195 -15.60 17.33 -0.81
C LEU A 195 -15.67 18.31 -1.98
N ASP A 196 -14.62 19.09 -2.17
CA ASP A 196 -14.46 19.99 -3.32
C ASP A 196 -13.69 19.25 -4.42
N VAL A 197 -14.36 18.92 -5.53
CA VAL A 197 -13.77 18.26 -6.70
C VAL A 197 -13.33 19.31 -7.70
N ARG A 198 -12.04 19.31 -8.04
CA ARG A 198 -11.46 20.18 -9.06
C ARG A 198 -11.41 19.49 -10.42
N GLY A 199 -11.59 20.27 -11.48
CA GLY A 199 -11.74 19.75 -12.86
C GLY A 199 -10.49 19.12 -13.48
N ARG A 200 -9.33 19.16 -12.80
CA ARG A 200 -8.12 18.47 -13.24
C ARG A 200 -8.19 16.98 -12.87
N THR A 201 -7.65 16.12 -13.71
CA THR A 201 -7.51 14.68 -13.45
C THR A 201 -6.11 14.38 -12.95
N LEU A 202 -6.00 13.61 -11.87
CA LEU A 202 -4.71 13.12 -11.37
C LEU A 202 -4.04 12.20 -12.41
N LEU A 203 -2.71 12.12 -12.37
CA LEU A 203 -1.99 11.09 -13.12
C LEU A 203 -2.51 9.70 -12.72
N ARG A 204 -2.75 8.86 -13.73
CA ARG A 204 -3.18 7.48 -13.50
C ARG A 204 -1.96 6.58 -13.29
N PRO A 205 -2.00 5.60 -12.36
CA PRO A 205 -0.96 4.60 -12.25
C PRO A 205 -0.59 3.97 -13.60
N GLY A 206 0.71 3.89 -13.89
CA GLY A 206 1.25 3.40 -15.17
C GLY A 206 1.11 4.34 -16.37
N SER A 207 0.55 5.55 -16.20
CA SER A 207 0.69 6.62 -17.20
C SER A 207 2.10 7.24 -17.14
N ARG A 208 2.52 7.91 -18.21
CA ARG A 208 3.84 8.54 -18.27
C ARG A 208 3.96 9.61 -17.17
N GLY A 209 4.96 9.46 -16.31
CA GLY A 209 5.23 10.38 -15.21
C GLY A 209 4.48 10.06 -13.91
N ALA A 210 3.57 9.08 -13.93
CA ALA A 210 2.92 8.61 -12.72
C ALA A 210 3.88 7.81 -11.82
N PHE A 211 3.69 7.95 -10.51
CA PHE A 211 4.42 7.24 -9.50
C PHE A 211 3.97 5.77 -9.46
N THR A 212 4.95 4.87 -9.47
CA THR A 212 4.70 3.43 -9.49
C THR A 212 4.92 2.83 -8.11
N THR A 213 3.88 2.24 -7.51
CA THR A 213 4.05 1.38 -6.34
C THR A 213 4.04 -0.07 -6.77
N VAL A 214 5.14 -0.79 -6.53
CA VAL A 214 5.21 -2.24 -6.63
C VAL A 214 5.27 -2.84 -5.23
N MET A 215 4.53 -3.92 -5.04
CA MET A 215 4.41 -4.57 -3.74
C MET A 215 4.76 -6.05 -3.84
N GLY A 216 5.69 -6.49 -3.01
CA GLY A 216 6.07 -7.88 -2.85
C GLY A 216 4.91 -8.71 -2.28
N VAL A 217 4.02 -9.15 -3.15
CA VAL A 217 3.02 -10.18 -2.84
C VAL A 217 3.67 -11.51 -3.17
N GLU A 218 4.12 -12.26 -2.17
CA GLU A 218 4.42 -13.68 -2.35
C GLU A 218 3.09 -14.37 -2.67
N GLY A 219 2.73 -14.47 -3.95
CA GLY A 219 1.51 -15.16 -4.41
C GLY A 219 1.52 -16.64 -3.99
N ASP A 220 2.72 -17.20 -3.87
CA ASP A 220 3.02 -18.49 -3.31
C ASP A 220 2.73 -18.55 -1.79
N ALA A 221 2.76 -17.43 -1.06
CA ALA A 221 2.31 -17.39 0.33
C ALA A 221 0.79 -17.41 0.46
N TYR A 222 0.07 -16.70 -0.42
CA TYR A 222 -1.40 -16.71 -0.41
C TYR A 222 -1.96 -18.12 -0.63
N TRP A 223 -1.35 -18.89 -1.55
CA TRP A 223 -1.83 -20.24 -1.93
C TRP A 223 -1.04 -21.41 -1.32
N LEU A 224 0.30 -21.36 -1.27
CA LEU A 224 1.13 -22.50 -0.87
C LEU A 224 1.35 -22.63 0.65
N GLN A 225 1.24 -21.53 1.40
CA GLN A 225 1.47 -21.53 2.86
C GLN A 225 0.22 -21.79 3.70
N HIS A 226 -0.91 -22.02 3.04
CA HIS A 226 -2.13 -22.49 3.66
C HIS A 226 -2.37 -23.96 3.28
N PRO A 227 -1.74 -24.94 3.96
CA PRO A 227 -2.06 -26.36 3.81
C PRO A 227 -3.57 -26.62 3.95
N ALA A 228 -4.27 -25.85 4.78
CA ALA A 228 -5.72 -25.82 4.93
C ALA A 228 -6.47 -25.43 3.65
N LEU A 229 -5.92 -24.50 2.85
CA LEU A 229 -6.48 -24.18 1.54
C LEU A 229 -6.07 -25.19 0.47
N ARG A 230 -5.15 -26.12 0.75
CA ARG A 230 -4.71 -27.18 -0.19
C ARG A 230 -5.33 -28.55 0.10
N ARG A 231 -5.55 -28.89 1.37
CA ARG A 231 -5.88 -30.23 1.88
C ARG A 231 -7.04 -30.14 2.87
N GLY A 232 -8.27 -30.08 2.35
CA GLY A 232 -9.49 -30.21 3.16
C GLY A 232 -9.72 -29.12 4.23
N PRO A 233 -10.86 -29.15 4.92
CA PRO A 233 -11.16 -28.20 5.98
C PRO A 233 -10.12 -28.33 7.10
N ALA A 234 -9.34 -27.29 7.33
CA ALA A 234 -8.70 -27.15 8.64
C ALA A 234 -9.77 -26.68 9.62
N GLU A 235 -9.71 -27.17 10.86
CA GLU A 235 -10.60 -26.75 11.94
C GLU A 235 -10.71 -25.22 11.98
N GLY A 236 -11.94 -24.71 11.82
CA GLY A 236 -12.25 -23.28 11.86
C GLY A 236 -12.13 -22.51 10.53
N TYR A 237 -11.64 -23.11 9.44
CA TYR A 237 -11.66 -22.49 8.11
C TYR A 237 -12.50 -23.31 7.13
N PRO A 238 -13.69 -22.84 6.73
CA PRO A 238 -14.45 -23.50 5.69
C PRO A 238 -13.63 -23.57 4.40
N VAL A 239 -13.57 -24.74 3.76
CA VAL A 239 -13.03 -24.91 2.40
C VAL A 239 -13.65 -23.84 1.51
N HIS A 240 -12.87 -22.85 1.08
CA HIS A 240 -13.33 -21.87 0.11
C HIS A 240 -13.49 -22.59 -1.23
N ALA A 241 -14.73 -22.73 -1.69
CA ALA A 241 -15.06 -23.44 -2.93
C ALA A 241 -14.53 -22.68 -4.16
N ASP A 242 -14.31 -21.36 -4.06
CA ASP A 242 -13.85 -20.53 -5.17
C ASP A 242 -12.61 -19.70 -4.84
N ARG A 243 -11.44 -20.32 -5.01
CA ARG A 243 -10.12 -19.71 -4.79
C ARG A 243 -9.84 -18.56 -5.77
N MET A 244 -10.30 -18.68 -7.01
CA MET A 244 -10.09 -17.65 -8.03
C MET A 244 -10.83 -16.36 -7.75
N ALA A 245 -12.00 -16.44 -7.10
CA ALA A 245 -12.71 -15.26 -6.62
C ALA A 245 -11.86 -14.43 -5.64
N GLN A 246 -11.22 -15.08 -4.67
CA GLN A 246 -10.40 -14.38 -3.68
C GLN A 246 -9.16 -13.72 -4.30
N LEU A 247 -8.55 -14.39 -5.28
CA LEU A 247 -7.43 -13.82 -6.04
C LEU A 247 -7.86 -12.60 -6.84
N ALA A 248 -8.96 -12.72 -7.58
CA ALA A 248 -9.51 -11.64 -8.38
C ALA A 248 -9.91 -10.46 -7.48
N GLY A 249 -10.45 -10.75 -6.28
CA GLY A 249 -10.74 -9.76 -5.24
C GLY A 249 -9.48 -9.05 -4.74
N LEU A 250 -8.40 -9.78 -4.44
CA LEU A 250 -7.12 -9.20 -4.05
C LEU A 250 -6.50 -8.32 -5.14
N LEU A 251 -6.46 -8.82 -6.38
CA LEU A 251 -5.95 -8.06 -7.50
C LEU A 251 -6.79 -6.80 -7.74
N SER A 252 -8.11 -6.91 -7.65
CA SER A 252 -9.02 -5.75 -7.75
C SER A 252 -8.77 -4.73 -6.64
N PHE A 253 -8.51 -5.21 -5.43
CA PHE A 253 -8.23 -4.38 -4.26
C PHE A 253 -6.91 -3.61 -4.40
N LEU A 254 -5.87 -4.25 -4.94
CA LEU A 254 -4.56 -3.64 -5.16
C LEU A 254 -4.60 -2.63 -6.31
N ASP A 255 -5.27 -2.98 -7.41
CA ASP A 255 -5.44 -2.13 -8.59
C ASP A 255 -6.21 -0.85 -8.25
N SER A 256 -7.29 -0.96 -7.46
CA SER A 256 -8.05 0.22 -7.01
C SER A 256 -7.28 1.16 -6.07
N ARG A 257 -6.07 0.76 -5.66
CA ARG A 257 -5.13 1.55 -4.85
C ARG A 257 -3.86 1.94 -5.61
N GLY A 258 -3.80 1.66 -6.91
CA GLY A 258 -2.63 1.94 -7.75
C GLY A 258 -1.39 1.10 -7.39
N VAL A 259 -1.58 -0.03 -6.70
CA VAL A 259 -0.49 -0.90 -6.25
C VAL A 259 -0.36 -2.10 -7.16
N THR A 260 0.80 -2.27 -7.79
CA THR A 260 1.08 -3.42 -8.64
C THR A 260 1.73 -4.55 -7.84
N PRO A 261 1.20 -5.78 -7.86
CA PRO A 261 1.89 -6.92 -7.24
C PRO A 261 3.17 -7.25 -8.03
N ARG A 262 4.28 -7.50 -7.31
CA ARG A 262 5.57 -7.93 -7.89
C ARG A 262 5.44 -9.26 -8.62
N ASN A 263 4.75 -10.22 -8.02
CA ASN A 263 4.48 -11.49 -8.66
C ASN A 263 3.00 -11.51 -8.99
N MET A 264 2.66 -11.36 -10.28
CA MET A 264 1.31 -11.67 -10.71
C MET A 264 1.08 -13.16 -10.47
N PRO A 265 -0.06 -13.55 -9.87
CA PRO A 265 -0.30 -14.92 -9.46
C PRO A 265 -0.70 -15.81 -10.65
N PHE A 266 -0.13 -15.63 -11.85
CA PHE A 266 -0.48 -16.38 -13.07
C PHE A 266 -0.16 -17.89 -13.03
N ALA A 267 0.12 -18.46 -11.86
CA ALA A 267 1.11 -19.53 -11.68
C ALA A 267 2.50 -19.06 -12.09
N GLU A 268 3.51 -19.74 -11.59
CA GLU A 268 4.83 -19.57 -12.18
C GLU A 268 4.86 -20.35 -13.49
N PRO A 269 5.32 -19.75 -14.60
CA PRO A 269 5.46 -20.48 -15.85
C PRO A 269 6.42 -21.65 -15.62
N ALA A 270 6.13 -22.79 -16.25
CA ALA A 270 7.03 -23.94 -16.24
C ALA A 270 8.40 -23.56 -16.82
N ALA A 271 9.41 -24.44 -16.69
CA ALA A 271 10.74 -24.26 -17.30
C ALA A 271 10.64 -23.91 -18.80
N SER A 272 9.64 -24.51 -19.46
CA SER A 272 9.27 -24.26 -20.85
C SER A 272 8.73 -22.85 -21.14
N GLY A 273 8.56 -21.96 -20.16
CA GLY A 273 8.01 -20.61 -20.31
C GLY A 273 6.49 -20.57 -20.59
N LEU A 274 5.83 -21.72 -20.58
CA LEU A 274 4.38 -21.85 -20.71
C LEU A 274 3.72 -21.81 -19.33
N TYR A 275 2.58 -21.14 -19.23
CA TYR A 275 1.70 -21.20 -18.07
C TYR A 275 0.83 -22.46 -18.16
N THR A 276 1.45 -23.63 -18.03
CA THR A 276 0.78 -24.94 -18.11
C THR A 276 0.06 -25.34 -16.83
N CYS A 277 0.34 -24.65 -15.72
CA CYS A 277 -0.31 -24.94 -14.45
C CYS A 277 -1.77 -24.50 -14.50
N SER A 278 -2.70 -25.45 -14.72
CA SER A 278 -4.06 -25.29 -14.23
C SER A 278 -4.00 -25.45 -12.70
N PHE A 279 -4.30 -24.38 -11.97
CA PHE A 279 -4.74 -24.59 -10.60
C PHE A 279 -6.17 -25.09 -10.70
N ASP A 280 -6.34 -26.40 -10.70
CA ASP A 280 -7.66 -27.01 -10.66
C ASP A 280 -8.33 -26.55 -9.36
N SER A 281 -9.42 -25.79 -9.48
CA SER A 281 -10.28 -25.53 -8.34
C SER A 281 -11.00 -26.85 -8.04
N PRO A 282 -10.83 -27.47 -6.87
CA PRO A 282 -11.52 -28.72 -6.56
C PRO A 282 -13.03 -28.52 -6.73
N GLY A 283 -13.66 -29.30 -7.61
CA GLY A 283 -15.09 -29.24 -7.87
C GLY A 283 -15.55 -28.31 -9.00
N SER A 284 -14.65 -27.68 -9.76
CA SER A 284 -15.00 -27.05 -11.04
C SER A 284 -14.80 -28.05 -12.18
N PRO A 285 -15.80 -28.30 -13.05
CA PRO A 285 -15.59 -29.14 -14.23
C PRO A 285 -14.48 -28.52 -15.12
N PRO A 286 -13.60 -29.33 -15.74
CA PRO A 286 -12.62 -28.82 -16.70
C PRO A 286 -13.39 -28.18 -17.89
N PRO A 287 -12.93 -27.02 -18.44
CA PRO A 287 -11.56 -26.89 -18.95
C PRO A 287 -10.92 -25.50 -18.79
N TYR A 288 -11.35 -24.64 -17.87
CA TYR A 288 -10.78 -23.28 -17.81
C TYR A 288 -9.37 -23.29 -17.22
N ARG A 289 -8.37 -23.09 -18.09
CA ARG A 289 -6.98 -22.82 -17.68
C ARG A 289 -7.00 -21.63 -16.72
N PHE A 290 -6.12 -21.64 -15.71
CA PHE A 290 -6.05 -20.59 -14.68
C PHE A 290 -6.05 -19.17 -15.29
N ARG A 291 -5.30 -19.00 -16.38
CA ARG A 291 -5.24 -17.78 -17.17
C ARG A 291 -6.62 -17.33 -17.64
N ASP A 292 -7.45 -18.24 -18.12
CA ASP A 292 -8.76 -17.94 -18.69
C ASP A 292 -9.76 -17.61 -17.56
N GLN A 293 -9.65 -18.26 -16.40
CA GLN A 293 -10.42 -17.88 -15.20
C GLN A 293 -10.03 -16.50 -14.67
N LEU A 294 -8.73 -16.20 -14.63
CA LEU A 294 -8.26 -14.88 -14.23
C LEU A 294 -8.63 -13.84 -15.28
N ALA A 295 -8.56 -14.17 -16.57
CA ALA A 295 -9.01 -13.30 -17.64
C ALA A 295 -10.51 -13.01 -17.51
N TYR A 296 -11.33 -14.03 -17.26
CA TYR A 296 -12.77 -13.90 -17.07
C TYR A 296 -13.15 -13.12 -15.81
N ARG A 297 -12.61 -13.50 -14.64
CA ARG A 297 -13.01 -12.95 -13.33
C ARG A 297 -12.32 -11.63 -13.00
N TYR A 298 -11.08 -11.48 -13.46
CA TYR A 298 -10.28 -10.29 -13.21
C TYR A 298 -10.18 -9.40 -14.44
N LEU A 299 -9.81 -9.94 -15.60
CA LEU A 299 -9.40 -9.09 -16.73
C LEU A 299 -10.51 -8.63 -17.68
N GLN A 300 -11.73 -9.15 -17.56
CA GLN A 300 -12.83 -8.71 -18.39
C GLN A 300 -13.38 -7.34 -17.94
N PRO A 301 -13.87 -6.51 -18.88
CA PRO A 301 -14.34 -5.14 -18.61
C PRO A 301 -15.58 -5.00 -17.71
N ARG A 302 -16.24 -6.09 -17.30
CA ARG A 302 -17.54 -6.08 -16.60
C ARG A 302 -17.42 -5.75 -15.10
N ARG A 303 -16.84 -4.61 -14.73
CA ARG A 303 -16.61 -4.24 -13.32
C ARG A 303 -17.29 -2.93 -12.94
N SER A 304 -17.62 -2.82 -11.65
CA SER A 304 -18.07 -1.59 -10.99
C SER A 304 -16.94 -0.60 -10.70
N ILE A 305 -15.71 -0.91 -11.13
CA ILE A 305 -14.61 0.06 -11.21
C ILE A 305 -14.77 0.76 -12.56
N ASP A 306 -14.64 2.09 -12.59
CA ASP A 306 -14.66 2.92 -13.81
C ASP A 306 -14.11 2.11 -15.00
N ALA A 307 -15.00 1.75 -15.94
CA ALA A 307 -14.70 0.86 -17.05
C ALA A 307 -13.58 1.42 -17.96
N GLN A 308 -13.22 2.69 -17.80
CA GLN A 308 -12.10 3.35 -18.47
C GLN A 308 -10.74 3.16 -17.76
N VAL A 309 -10.70 2.49 -16.61
CA VAL A 309 -9.47 2.19 -15.88
C VAL A 309 -8.93 0.83 -16.35
N HIS A 310 -7.89 0.87 -17.19
CA HIS A 310 -7.14 -0.33 -17.56
C HIS A 310 -6.48 -0.95 -16.33
N GLN A 311 -6.74 -2.22 -16.11
CA GLN A 311 -6.21 -3.00 -14.99
C GLN A 311 -4.69 -3.13 -15.07
N PHE A 312 -4.01 -2.83 -13.97
CA PHE A 312 -2.55 -2.91 -13.81
C PHE A 312 -1.82 -2.46 -15.08
N ARG A 313 -1.87 -1.17 -15.42
CA ARG A 313 -1.04 -0.63 -16.51
C ARG A 313 0.43 -0.99 -16.26
N THR A 314 0.87 -0.88 -15.01
CA THR A 314 2.17 -1.38 -14.54
C THR A 314 2.10 -2.88 -14.26
N ARG A 315 3.06 -3.66 -14.78
CA ARG A 315 3.09 -5.13 -14.60
C ARG A 315 4.49 -5.64 -14.39
N VAL A 316 4.68 -6.69 -13.61
CA VAL A 316 6.01 -7.27 -13.35
C VAL A 316 6.06 -8.70 -13.86
N LEU A 317 6.98 -8.99 -14.78
CA LEU A 317 7.25 -10.33 -15.27
C LEU A 317 7.96 -11.15 -14.17
N PRO A 318 7.53 -12.40 -13.93
CA PRO A 318 8.18 -13.27 -12.96
C PRO A 318 9.63 -13.53 -13.38
N SER A 319 10.54 -13.48 -12.41
CA SER A 319 11.98 -13.72 -12.60
C SER A 319 12.45 -15.02 -11.93
N THR A 320 11.53 -15.83 -11.40
CA THR A 320 11.80 -17.09 -10.68
C THR A 320 10.79 -18.19 -11.06
N THR A 321 11.18 -19.44 -10.82
CA THR A 321 10.44 -20.71 -11.14
C THR A 321 10.08 -21.55 -9.89
N SER A 322 10.15 -20.96 -8.70
CA SER A 322 9.69 -21.46 -7.38
C SER A 322 8.30 -22.14 -7.25
N GLY A 323 7.40 -22.13 -8.25
CA GLY A 323 5.97 -22.34 -8.00
C GLY A 323 5.37 -23.69 -8.39
N CYS A 324 5.72 -24.27 -9.55
CA CYS A 324 5.12 -25.52 -10.05
C CYS A 324 6.01 -26.21 -11.08
N ASN A 325 6.34 -27.48 -10.84
CA ASN A 325 7.04 -28.36 -11.78
C ASN A 325 6.12 -29.55 -12.13
N GLN A 326 4.96 -29.27 -12.72
CA GLN A 326 3.98 -30.32 -13.05
C GLN A 326 4.38 -31.13 -14.29
N ASP A 327 5.13 -30.55 -15.23
CA ASP A 327 5.57 -31.25 -16.44
C ASP A 327 6.84 -32.09 -16.23
N ARG A 328 7.35 -32.17 -14.99
CA ARG A 328 8.64 -32.80 -14.63
C ARG A 328 9.85 -32.22 -15.40
N SER A 329 9.67 -31.14 -16.17
CA SER A 329 10.74 -30.44 -16.90
C SER A 329 11.71 -29.71 -15.97
N GLY A 330 11.41 -29.67 -14.67
CA GLY A 330 12.33 -29.13 -13.68
C GLY A 330 13.70 -29.78 -13.74
N ASP A 331 13.88 -30.92 -14.41
CA ASP A 331 15.21 -31.45 -14.71
C ASP A 331 16.10 -30.51 -15.56
N GLU A 332 15.52 -29.58 -16.33
CA GLU A 332 16.27 -28.49 -16.99
C GLU A 332 16.81 -27.44 -16.00
N PHE A 333 16.29 -27.38 -14.77
CA PHE A 333 16.72 -26.47 -13.69
C PHE A 333 17.03 -27.19 -12.35
N THR A 334 17.05 -28.54 -12.28
CA THR A 334 17.18 -29.30 -11.01
C THR A 334 18.61 -29.49 -10.54
N GLY A 335 19.61 -29.30 -11.40
CA GLY A 335 21.03 -29.45 -11.03
C GLY A 335 21.52 -28.49 -9.93
N THR A 336 20.65 -27.64 -9.40
CA THR A 336 21.05 -26.42 -8.72
C THR A 336 20.19 -26.06 -7.49
N ARG A 337 19.85 -27.02 -6.63
CA ARG A 337 19.41 -26.71 -5.26
C ARG A 337 20.60 -26.28 -4.38
N ASP A 338 20.64 -25.01 -3.96
CA ASP A 338 21.51 -24.58 -2.84
C ASP A 338 20.68 -24.66 -1.54
N PRO A 339 20.99 -25.56 -0.60
CA PRO A 339 20.26 -25.66 0.68
C PRO A 339 20.39 -24.39 1.55
N ARG A 340 21.30 -23.46 1.21
CA ARG A 340 21.55 -22.22 1.95
C ARG A 340 20.95 -20.96 1.31
N ARG A 341 20.32 -21.06 0.12
CA ARG A 341 19.66 -19.93 -0.57
C ARG A 341 18.23 -20.28 -0.95
N THR A 342 17.38 -19.26 -1.10
CA THR A 342 15.97 -19.42 -1.49
C THR A 342 15.83 -20.19 -2.80
N ARG A 343 14.72 -20.93 -2.98
CA ARG A 343 14.39 -21.80 -4.13
C ARG A 343 14.14 -21.04 -5.45
N ALA A 344 14.92 -19.99 -5.73
CA ALA A 344 14.88 -19.21 -6.96
C ALA A 344 15.88 -19.77 -7.98
N VAL A 345 15.66 -19.46 -9.27
CA VAL A 345 16.60 -19.68 -10.38
C VAL A 345 18.02 -19.29 -9.91
N LYS A 346 19.00 -20.19 -10.03
CA LYS A 346 20.36 -19.83 -9.60
C LYS A 346 20.84 -18.65 -10.45
N GLN A 347 21.66 -17.80 -9.85
CA GLN A 347 22.34 -16.72 -10.56
C GLN A 347 23.09 -17.22 -11.82
N ASP A 348 23.53 -18.48 -11.80
CA ASP A 348 24.20 -19.14 -12.92
C ASP A 348 23.25 -19.52 -14.07
N ASP A 349 22.00 -19.88 -13.77
CA ASP A 349 21.00 -20.28 -14.78
C ASP A 349 20.55 -19.08 -15.64
N LEU A 350 20.70 -17.86 -15.15
CA LEU A 350 20.35 -16.63 -15.88
C LEU A 350 21.16 -16.43 -17.15
N LEU A 351 22.35 -17.00 -17.17
CA LEU A 351 23.27 -16.94 -18.30
C LEU A 351 23.05 -18.11 -19.27
N ALA A 352 22.25 -19.10 -18.87
CA ALA A 352 21.90 -20.21 -19.73
C ALA A 352 20.94 -19.77 -20.84
N PRO A 353 21.09 -20.30 -22.07
CA PRO A 353 20.14 -20.06 -23.16
C PRO A 353 18.68 -20.41 -22.81
N SER A 354 18.46 -21.37 -21.91
CA SER A 354 17.14 -21.77 -21.41
C SER A 354 16.41 -20.62 -20.71
N PHE A 355 17.09 -19.84 -19.85
CA PHE A 355 16.47 -18.70 -19.17
C PHE A 355 16.02 -17.61 -20.14
N ARG A 356 16.83 -17.30 -21.16
CA ARG A 356 16.42 -16.36 -22.22
C ARG A 356 15.16 -16.86 -22.94
N ARG A 357 15.13 -18.13 -23.36
CA ARG A 357 13.95 -18.74 -24.02
C ARG A 357 12.72 -18.67 -23.12
N PHE A 358 12.89 -18.91 -21.83
CA PHE A 358 11.84 -18.76 -20.83
C PHE A 358 11.26 -17.34 -20.84
N VAL A 359 12.10 -16.30 -20.67
CA VAL A 359 11.62 -14.90 -20.67
C VAL A 359 10.96 -14.52 -22.00
N GLU A 360 11.52 -14.96 -23.13
CA GLU A 360 10.95 -14.72 -24.46
C GLU A 360 9.54 -15.35 -24.61
N ARG A 361 9.33 -16.57 -24.11
CA ARG A 361 8.05 -17.26 -24.16
C ARG A 361 7.01 -16.64 -23.21
N VAL A 362 7.41 -16.23 -22.02
CA VAL A 362 6.53 -15.50 -21.09
C VAL A 362 6.13 -14.16 -21.71
N ALA A 363 7.08 -13.41 -22.27
CA ALA A 363 6.82 -12.14 -22.95
C ALA A 363 5.92 -12.31 -24.18
N ALA A 364 6.12 -13.37 -24.97
CA ALA A 364 5.25 -13.70 -26.11
C ALA A 364 3.82 -14.02 -25.65
N THR A 365 3.67 -14.81 -24.59
CA THR A 365 2.37 -15.15 -24.00
C THR A 365 1.64 -13.92 -23.48
N TRP A 366 2.34 -13.00 -22.81
CA TRP A 366 1.73 -11.75 -22.35
C TRP A 366 1.40 -10.83 -23.51
N ARG A 367 2.22 -10.81 -24.57
CA ARG A 367 1.96 -10.00 -25.76
C ARG A 367 0.70 -10.44 -26.50
N SER A 368 0.48 -11.74 -26.67
CA SER A 368 -0.75 -12.25 -27.31
C SER A 368 -2.00 -11.93 -26.52
N SER A 369 -1.90 -11.75 -25.20
CA SER A 369 -3.00 -11.31 -24.34
C SER A 369 -3.14 -9.78 -24.22
N GLY A 370 -2.32 -8.97 -24.90
CA GLY A 370 -2.31 -7.51 -24.75
C GLY A 370 -1.77 -7.02 -23.40
N TRP A 371 -1.02 -7.86 -22.69
CA TRP A 371 -0.54 -7.63 -21.33
C TRP A 371 0.88 -7.11 -21.23
N PHE A 372 1.55 -6.95 -22.37
CA PHE A 372 2.98 -6.65 -22.43
C PHE A 372 3.22 -5.34 -23.18
N GLY A 373 3.90 -4.39 -22.53
CA GLY A 373 4.18 -3.08 -23.13
C GLY A 373 5.07 -2.21 -22.25
N ALA A 374 5.16 -0.91 -22.57
CA ALA A 374 6.15 0.01 -21.98
C ALA A 374 6.04 0.22 -20.45
N ALA A 375 4.94 -0.22 -19.84
CA ALA A 375 4.72 -0.24 -18.40
C ALA A 375 4.90 -1.65 -17.78
N THR A 376 5.45 -2.60 -18.54
CA THR A 376 5.90 -3.90 -18.04
C THR A 376 7.34 -3.79 -17.55
N TYR A 377 7.64 -4.43 -16.42
CA TYR A 377 8.93 -4.47 -15.76
C TYR A 377 9.41 -5.92 -15.66
N VAL A 378 10.71 -6.15 -15.80
CA VAL A 378 11.34 -7.45 -15.57
C VAL A 378 12.43 -7.26 -14.54
N PHE A 379 12.30 -7.95 -13.41
CA PHE A 379 13.30 -7.86 -12.36
C PHE A 379 14.50 -8.72 -12.72
N ASN A 380 15.66 -8.10 -12.72
CA ASN A 380 16.91 -8.80 -12.68
C ASN A 380 16.97 -9.56 -11.34
N PRO A 381 17.12 -10.90 -11.36
CA PRO A 381 17.07 -11.71 -10.14
C PRO A 381 18.37 -11.70 -9.33
N PHE A 382 19.40 -10.99 -9.78
CA PHE A 382 20.45 -10.52 -8.89
C PHE A 382 19.85 -9.48 -7.92
N ASP A 383 19.24 -9.97 -6.83
CA ASP A 383 18.68 -9.16 -5.74
C ASP A 383 19.79 -8.71 -4.77
N GLU A 384 19.99 -7.40 -4.65
CA GLU A 384 21.03 -6.76 -3.85
C GLU A 384 22.40 -7.45 -3.93
N PRO A 385 22.96 -7.67 -5.14
CA PRO A 385 24.26 -8.31 -5.28
C PRO A 385 25.31 -7.56 -4.46
N SER A 386 25.89 -8.30 -3.51
CA SER A 386 26.89 -7.78 -2.58
C SER A 386 28.19 -7.45 -3.31
N ASP A 387 29.09 -6.75 -2.63
CA ASP A 387 30.44 -6.44 -3.12
C ASP A 387 31.50 -6.71 -2.04
N THR A 388 31.13 -7.41 -0.97
CA THR A 388 32.01 -7.67 0.17
C THR A 388 33.17 -8.57 -0.21
N THR A 389 32.96 -9.53 -1.12
CA THR A 389 34.02 -10.44 -1.59
C THR A 389 34.46 -10.15 -3.03
N ALA A 390 35.67 -10.60 -3.40
CA ALA A 390 36.17 -10.48 -4.77
C ALA A 390 35.28 -11.22 -5.80
N ALA A 391 34.73 -12.38 -5.42
CA ALA A 391 33.79 -13.13 -6.25
C ALA A 391 32.49 -12.35 -6.50
N GLN A 392 31.94 -11.71 -5.46
CA GLN A 392 30.73 -10.90 -5.60
C GLN A 392 30.98 -9.63 -6.44
N ARG A 393 32.14 -8.98 -6.26
CA ARG A 393 32.58 -7.90 -7.17
C ARG A 393 32.71 -8.40 -8.60
N ARG A 394 33.22 -9.61 -8.82
CA ARG A 394 33.29 -10.23 -10.14
C ARG A 394 31.90 -10.41 -10.74
N THR A 395 30.95 -11.00 -10.01
CA THR A 395 29.54 -11.14 -10.42
C THR A 395 28.91 -9.80 -10.82
N MET A 396 29.09 -8.75 -10.01
CA MET A 396 28.67 -7.39 -10.36
C MET A 396 29.35 -6.85 -11.62
N SER A 397 30.63 -7.19 -11.78
CA SER A 397 31.48 -6.78 -12.90
C SER A 397 31.32 -7.63 -14.18
N THR A 398 30.59 -8.74 -14.18
CA THR A 398 30.45 -9.59 -15.39
C THR A 398 29.03 -10.09 -15.60
N GLN A 399 28.47 -10.80 -14.62
CA GLN A 399 27.21 -11.54 -14.77
C GLN A 399 25.98 -10.63 -14.77
N VAL A 400 25.93 -9.62 -13.90
CA VAL A 400 24.80 -8.67 -13.82
C VAL A 400 24.53 -7.92 -15.14
N PRO A 401 25.54 -7.31 -15.79
CA PRO A 401 25.38 -6.72 -17.12
C PRO A 401 24.89 -7.70 -18.16
N LEU A 402 25.47 -8.91 -18.19
CA LEU A 402 25.12 -9.91 -19.17
C LEU A 402 23.65 -10.32 -19.01
N ALA A 403 23.19 -10.50 -17.77
CA ALA A 403 21.78 -10.72 -17.48
C ALA A 403 20.91 -9.55 -17.96
N ASN A 404 21.31 -8.29 -17.75
CA ASN A 404 20.55 -7.14 -18.29
C ASN A 404 20.45 -7.17 -19.81
N VAL A 405 21.56 -7.42 -20.53
CA VAL A 405 21.57 -7.54 -21.99
C VAL A 405 20.64 -8.67 -22.46
N LEU A 406 20.69 -9.83 -21.80
CA LEU A 406 19.83 -10.96 -22.12
C LEU A 406 18.36 -10.64 -21.89
N LEU A 407 18.01 -9.99 -20.78
CA LEU A 407 16.65 -9.56 -20.47
C LEU A 407 16.15 -8.54 -21.49
N HIS A 408 16.94 -7.51 -21.81
CA HIS A 408 16.61 -6.52 -22.84
C HIS A 408 16.34 -7.14 -24.20
N ARG A 409 17.17 -8.10 -24.62
CA ARG A 409 16.96 -8.86 -25.85
C ARG A 409 15.69 -9.70 -25.79
N ALA A 410 15.44 -10.38 -24.67
CA ALA A 410 14.25 -11.22 -24.50
C ALA A 410 12.95 -10.40 -24.57
N VAL A 411 12.95 -9.19 -23.99
CA VAL A 411 11.78 -8.29 -24.00
C VAL A 411 11.72 -7.38 -25.22
N ARG A 412 12.76 -7.38 -26.08
CA ARG A 412 12.87 -6.59 -27.30
C ARG A 412 12.62 -5.09 -27.07
N GLY A 413 13.11 -4.54 -25.96
CA GLY A 413 12.92 -3.14 -25.56
C GLY A 413 11.47 -2.71 -25.29
N LYS A 414 10.51 -3.65 -25.26
CA LYS A 414 9.10 -3.36 -25.00
C LYS A 414 8.76 -3.35 -23.51
N ALA A 415 9.63 -3.86 -22.64
CA ALA A 415 9.50 -3.82 -21.19
C ALA A 415 10.79 -3.26 -20.57
N LYS A 416 10.69 -2.76 -19.34
CA LYS A 416 11.78 -2.16 -18.58
C LYS A 416 12.50 -3.21 -17.74
N VAL A 417 13.82 -3.26 -17.79
CA VAL A 417 14.64 -4.08 -16.90
C VAL A 417 14.89 -3.32 -15.59
N ALA A 418 14.52 -3.93 -14.47
CA ALA A 418 14.69 -3.37 -13.13
C ALA A 418 15.74 -4.14 -12.34
N ILE A 419 16.52 -3.47 -11.49
CA ILE A 419 17.44 -4.13 -10.56
C ILE A 419 17.32 -3.54 -9.15
N THR A 420 17.35 -4.40 -8.13
CA THR A 420 17.57 -3.97 -6.75
C THR A 420 19.05 -3.91 -6.48
N SER A 421 19.64 -2.71 -6.45
CA SER A 421 21.08 -2.55 -6.21
C SER A 421 21.44 -1.13 -5.74
N TRP A 422 22.73 -0.91 -5.50
CA TRP A 422 23.31 0.36 -5.10
C TRP A 422 24.14 0.94 -6.24
N PRO A 423 23.88 2.16 -6.75
CA PRO A 423 24.73 2.79 -7.75
C PRO A 423 26.06 3.17 -7.08
N ARG A 424 27.13 2.55 -7.54
CA ARG A 424 28.48 2.67 -7.00
C ARG A 424 29.41 3.31 -8.01
N ASP A 425 30.24 4.22 -7.52
CA ASP A 425 31.27 4.89 -8.31
C ASP A 425 32.58 4.87 -7.54
N SER A 426 33.59 4.18 -8.09
CA SER A 426 34.90 4.04 -7.46
C SER A 426 35.79 5.25 -7.68
N ARG A 427 35.37 6.21 -8.51
CA ARG A 427 36.14 7.41 -8.77
C ARG A 427 36.29 8.24 -7.49
N SER A 428 37.54 8.48 -7.12
CA SER A 428 37.87 9.42 -6.05
C SER A 428 37.74 10.85 -6.54
N HIS A 429 37.25 11.74 -5.68
CA HIS A 429 37.10 13.16 -5.99
C HIS A 429 38.11 13.98 -5.18
N ARG A 430 39.01 14.70 -5.85
CA ARG A 430 39.86 15.70 -5.20
C ARG A 430 39.05 16.95 -4.92
N ILE A 431 39.07 17.43 -3.69
CA ILE A 431 38.31 18.60 -3.26
C ILE A 431 39.25 19.56 -2.59
N CYS A 432 39.27 20.81 -3.08
CA CYS A 432 40.15 21.85 -2.61
C CYS A 432 39.35 22.99 -1.99
N ARG A 433 39.92 23.62 -0.96
CA ARG A 433 39.44 24.88 -0.40
C ARG A 433 40.57 25.90 -0.41
N THR A 434 40.22 27.16 -0.64
CA THR A 434 41.13 28.27 -0.39
C THR A 434 41.27 28.44 1.13
N VAL A 435 42.49 28.51 1.63
CA VAL A 435 42.79 28.83 3.03
C VAL A 435 43.05 30.33 3.19
N ARG A 436 42.86 30.85 4.41
CA ARG A 436 43.18 32.25 4.74
C ARG A 436 44.68 32.46 4.45
N GLY A 437 45.02 33.40 3.58
CA GLY A 437 46.39 33.59 3.06
C GLY A 437 46.63 33.13 1.61
N GLY A 438 45.60 32.80 0.83
CA GLY A 438 45.70 32.60 -0.63
C GLY A 438 46.08 31.19 -1.10
N GLY A 439 46.56 30.31 -0.22
CA GLY A 439 46.86 28.91 -0.55
C GLY A 439 45.63 28.04 -0.81
N ARG A 440 45.81 26.89 -1.47
CA ARG A 440 44.78 25.84 -1.62
C ARG A 440 45.15 24.61 -0.80
N ARG A 441 44.29 24.19 0.11
CA ARG A 441 44.39 22.88 0.77
C ARG A 441 43.43 21.92 0.06
N CYS A 442 43.90 20.73 -0.31
CA CYS A 442 43.08 19.72 -0.96
C CYS A 442 42.99 18.46 -0.11
N SER A 443 41.87 17.75 -0.23
CA SER A 443 41.67 16.41 0.32
C SER A 443 41.02 15.53 -0.73
N THR A 444 41.31 14.23 -0.69
CA THR A 444 40.66 13.25 -1.57
C THR A 444 39.47 12.64 -0.85
N LEU A 445 38.32 12.65 -1.51
CA LEU A 445 37.15 11.87 -1.13
C LEU A 445 37.21 10.54 -1.89
N SER A 446 37.53 9.45 -1.20
CA SER A 446 37.56 8.12 -1.81
C SER A 446 36.18 7.71 -2.30
N GLY A 447 36.13 7.16 -3.52
CA GLY A 447 34.94 6.53 -4.07
C GLY A 447 34.58 5.21 -3.37
N ASP A 448 33.65 4.47 -3.95
CA ASP A 448 33.32 3.11 -3.52
C ASP A 448 34.44 2.12 -3.86
N ALA A 449 34.53 1.00 -3.14
CA ALA A 449 35.51 -0.05 -3.42
C ALA A 449 35.33 -0.72 -4.81
N HIS A 450 34.16 -0.52 -5.42
CA HIS A 450 33.79 -1.08 -6.71
C HIS A 450 32.89 -0.09 -7.46
N SER A 451 32.91 -0.07 -8.79
CA SER A 451 31.97 0.70 -9.60
C SER A 451 31.10 -0.21 -10.46
N ASN A 452 29.80 0.07 -10.47
CA ASN A 452 28.84 -0.51 -11.40
C ASN A 452 28.29 0.55 -12.37
N ARG A 453 29.07 1.62 -12.62
CA ARG A 453 28.63 2.80 -13.37
C ARG A 453 28.09 2.50 -14.76
N ARG A 454 28.67 1.52 -15.46
CA ARG A 454 28.18 1.05 -16.77
C ARG A 454 26.74 0.58 -16.79
N LEU A 455 26.18 0.17 -15.64
CA LEU A 455 24.78 -0.23 -15.54
C LEU A 455 23.83 0.97 -15.56
N TRP A 456 24.36 2.20 -15.48
CA TRP A 456 23.56 3.41 -15.36
C TRP A 456 24.15 4.66 -16.02
N ASP A 457 25.22 4.54 -16.82
CA ASP A 457 25.88 5.69 -17.45
C ASP A 457 25.30 6.10 -18.81
N GLY A 458 24.38 5.31 -19.36
CA GLY A 458 23.66 5.64 -20.58
C GLY A 458 24.32 5.14 -21.87
N ARG A 459 25.44 4.41 -21.76
CA ARG A 459 26.32 4.07 -22.87
C ARG A 459 26.14 2.66 -23.41
N GLY A 460 25.39 1.79 -22.72
CA GLY A 460 25.39 0.35 -23.00
C GLY A 460 24.00 -0.28 -23.12
N LEU A 461 23.97 -1.51 -23.63
CA LEU A 461 22.80 -2.40 -23.59
C LEU A 461 22.66 -3.13 -22.25
N ASP A 462 23.67 -3.04 -21.39
CA ASP A 462 23.69 -3.54 -20.02
C ASP A 462 23.09 -2.57 -19.00
N ASP A 463 22.75 -1.38 -19.47
CA ASP A 463 22.08 -0.37 -18.67
C ASP A 463 20.72 -0.86 -18.14
N VAL A 464 20.39 -0.41 -16.94
CA VAL A 464 19.12 -0.71 -16.28
C VAL A 464 18.13 0.42 -16.58
N ASP A 465 16.87 0.07 -16.86
CA ASP A 465 15.80 1.06 -17.05
C ASP A 465 15.28 1.58 -15.71
N VAL A 466 15.16 0.70 -14.71
CA VAL A 466 14.66 1.02 -13.37
C VAL A 466 15.67 0.64 -12.29
N TRP A 467 16.24 1.64 -11.66
CA TRP A 467 17.16 1.44 -10.55
C TRP A 467 16.39 1.43 -9.22
N ILE A 468 16.35 0.29 -8.53
CA ILE A 468 15.66 0.15 -7.23
C ILE A 468 16.69 0.16 -6.12
N ALA A 469 16.59 1.15 -5.23
CA ALA A 469 17.57 1.43 -4.21
C ALA A 469 16.99 1.35 -2.80
N PRO A 470 17.60 0.63 -1.85
CA PRO A 470 17.01 0.54 -0.52
C PRO A 470 16.92 1.90 0.19
N PHE A 471 15.74 2.14 0.78
CA PHE A 471 15.27 3.44 1.25
C PHE A 471 16.25 4.07 2.25
N SER A 472 16.92 3.24 3.05
CA SER A 472 17.93 3.65 4.03
C SER A 472 19.14 4.34 3.43
N ARG A 473 19.55 4.09 2.18
CA ARG A 473 20.78 4.71 1.64
C ARG A 473 20.55 5.66 0.47
N LEU A 474 19.31 6.07 0.21
CA LEU A 474 18.96 7.02 -0.87
C LEU A 474 19.60 8.40 -0.73
N PHE A 475 19.90 8.82 0.49
CA PHE A 475 20.33 10.20 0.73
C PHE A 475 21.82 10.31 1.07
N GLY A 476 22.63 9.29 0.74
CA GLY A 476 24.10 9.38 0.83
C GLY A 476 24.66 9.17 2.24
N ARG A 477 25.94 9.51 2.42
CA ARG A 477 26.71 9.25 3.66
C ARG A 477 27.08 10.53 4.39
N THR A 478 27.28 10.41 5.69
CA THR A 478 27.87 11.48 6.50
C THR A 478 29.25 11.87 5.98
N THR A 479 29.56 13.16 6.07
CA THR A 479 30.88 13.68 5.72
C THR A 479 31.82 13.48 6.91
N PRO A 480 33.00 12.83 6.72
CA PRO A 480 34.02 12.71 7.75
C PRO A 480 34.36 14.06 8.39
N GLY A 481 34.70 14.05 9.69
CA GLY A 481 35.06 15.26 10.42
C GLY A 481 36.17 16.06 9.75
N SER A 482 37.19 15.38 9.22
CA SER A 482 38.32 15.95 8.48
C SER A 482 37.93 16.73 7.22
N LEU A 483 36.75 16.45 6.65
CA LEU A 483 36.24 17.11 5.44
C LEU A 483 35.24 18.25 5.75
N ARG A 484 34.83 18.44 7.02
CA ARG A 484 33.94 19.55 7.43
C ARG A 484 34.48 20.93 7.03
N PRO A 485 35.79 21.24 7.17
CA PRO A 485 36.33 22.57 6.81
C PRO A 485 36.20 22.93 5.32
N TYR A 486 35.93 21.96 4.45
CA TYR A 486 35.86 22.16 3.01
C TYR A 486 34.46 22.60 2.53
N ARG A 487 33.48 22.82 3.43
CA ARG A 487 32.04 23.02 3.10
C ARG A 487 31.44 21.88 2.25
N VAL A 488 32.13 20.73 2.18
CA VAL A 488 31.76 19.51 1.43
C VAL A 488 30.72 18.67 2.17
N ALA A 489 30.38 19.04 3.41
CA ALA A 489 29.42 18.32 4.25
C ALA A 489 28.13 17.94 3.49
N GLY A 490 27.64 18.85 2.65
CA GLY A 490 26.47 18.64 1.79
C GLY A 490 26.74 17.88 0.47
N ARG A 491 27.98 17.78 -0.02
CA ARG A 491 28.31 17.03 -1.25
C ARG A 491 28.29 15.52 -1.03
N ARG A 492 28.91 14.99 0.04
CA ARG A 492 28.87 13.52 0.31
C ARG A 492 27.49 13.05 0.75
N ALA A 493 26.78 13.90 1.50
CA ALA A 493 25.36 13.75 1.85
C ALA A 493 24.42 13.86 0.64
N ARG A 494 24.91 14.21 -0.55
CA ARG A 494 24.11 14.27 -1.78
C ARG A 494 24.69 13.43 -2.90
N GLU A 495 25.84 12.78 -2.70
CA GLU A 495 26.52 12.05 -3.76
C GLU A 495 25.61 10.97 -4.35
N TYR A 496 24.88 10.26 -3.50
CA TYR A 496 23.91 9.27 -3.95
C TYR A 496 22.73 9.88 -4.73
N SER A 497 22.12 10.92 -4.17
CA SER A 497 21.03 11.65 -4.84
C SER A 497 21.50 12.23 -6.19
N ASN A 498 22.75 12.71 -6.27
CA ASN A 498 23.37 13.18 -7.50
C ASN A 498 23.60 12.04 -8.50
N ARG A 499 24.03 10.86 -8.05
CA ARG A 499 24.15 9.67 -8.90
C ARG A 499 22.79 9.28 -9.45
N LEU A 500 21.77 9.15 -8.61
CA LEU A 500 20.39 8.89 -9.06
C LEU A 500 19.88 9.96 -10.04
N ALA A 501 20.17 11.24 -9.78
CA ALA A 501 19.86 12.30 -10.72
C ALA A 501 20.61 12.15 -12.05
N ALA A 502 21.86 11.67 -12.02
CA ALA A 502 22.62 11.36 -13.23
C ALA A 502 22.02 10.16 -13.98
N ILE A 503 21.54 9.11 -13.29
CA ILE A 503 20.81 7.99 -13.92
C ILE A 503 19.62 8.53 -14.71
N ARG A 504 18.81 9.39 -14.09
CA ARG A 504 17.63 10.00 -14.74
C ARG A 504 17.98 10.93 -15.89
N LYS A 505 19.12 11.63 -15.81
CA LYS A 505 19.59 12.53 -16.88
C LYS A 505 20.23 11.78 -18.04
N ALA A 506 20.87 10.64 -17.80
CA ALA A 506 21.57 9.88 -18.83
C ALA A 506 20.63 9.45 -19.95
N ARG A 507 19.36 9.12 -19.63
CA ARG A 507 18.27 8.90 -20.61
C ARG A 507 16.92 9.27 -20.00
N SER A 508 16.09 10.00 -20.74
CA SER A 508 14.79 10.52 -20.29
C SER A 508 13.73 9.45 -19.96
N SER A 509 14.00 8.17 -20.21
CA SER A 509 13.11 7.04 -19.89
C SER A 509 13.49 6.27 -18.63
N ARG A 510 14.60 6.62 -17.96
CA ARG A 510 15.06 5.89 -16.76
C ARG A 510 14.32 6.29 -15.51
N GLU A 511 14.12 5.29 -14.67
CA GLU A 511 13.42 5.38 -13.41
C GLU A 511 14.34 5.08 -12.25
N THR A 512 14.05 5.74 -11.13
CA THR A 512 14.72 5.47 -9.86
C THR A 512 13.66 5.25 -8.81
N TRP A 513 13.64 4.04 -8.26
CA TRP A 513 12.70 3.63 -7.24
C TRP A 513 13.41 3.46 -5.91
N ALA A 514 12.64 3.52 -4.84
CA ALA A 514 13.10 3.13 -3.53
C ALA A 514 12.62 1.74 -3.15
N TYR A 515 13.38 1.02 -2.33
CA TYR A 515 12.99 -0.25 -1.74
C TYR A 515 12.81 -0.11 -0.23
N ASN A 516 11.58 -0.28 0.24
CA ASN A 516 11.23 -0.15 1.65
C ASN A 516 11.24 -1.52 2.34
N PHE A 517 12.01 -1.60 3.44
CA PHE A 517 12.12 -2.75 4.33
C PHE A 517 12.29 -2.23 5.77
N PHE A 518 12.02 -3.07 6.78
CA PHE A 518 12.12 -2.65 8.17
C PHE A 518 13.56 -2.38 8.60
N THR A 519 13.81 -1.19 9.15
CA THR A 519 15.17 -0.75 9.56
C THR A 519 15.30 -0.42 11.05
N ALA A 520 14.29 -0.71 11.86
CA ALA A 520 14.25 -0.40 13.30
C ALA A 520 14.77 0.99 13.64
N THR A 521 14.18 2.00 13.03
CA THR A 521 14.47 3.37 13.45
C THR A 521 13.28 4.28 13.16
N ARG A 522 12.89 5.04 14.19
CA ARG A 522 11.92 6.13 14.08
C ARG A 522 12.39 7.32 13.23
N THR A 523 13.68 7.35 12.87
CA THR A 523 14.21 8.42 12.03
C THR A 523 13.96 8.20 10.54
N MET A 524 13.47 7.01 10.19
CA MET A 524 12.95 6.66 8.88
C MET A 524 11.47 6.31 9.00
N PRO A 525 10.65 6.60 7.98
CA PRO A 525 9.28 6.13 7.96
C PRO A 525 9.23 4.60 7.90
N GLN A 526 8.37 4.01 8.72
CA GLN A 526 8.14 2.57 8.78
C GLN A 526 6.69 2.21 8.43
N LEU A 527 6.46 0.97 7.98
CA LEU A 527 5.14 0.41 7.72
C LEU A 527 4.67 -0.55 8.81
N SER A 528 5.24 -0.51 10.02
CA SER A 528 4.76 -1.34 11.15
C SER A 528 3.44 -0.83 11.73
N ILE A 529 2.65 -1.72 12.35
CA ILE A 529 1.35 -1.40 12.98
C ILE A 529 1.48 -0.34 14.06
N ASP A 530 2.67 -0.10 14.60
CA ASP A 530 2.93 0.86 15.67
C ASP A 530 3.76 2.08 15.23
N ALA A 531 4.10 2.18 13.94
CA ALA A 531 4.72 3.39 13.39
C ALA A 531 3.77 4.60 13.41
N PRO A 532 4.22 5.86 13.42
CA PRO A 532 3.30 6.98 13.20
C PRO A 532 2.46 6.80 11.93
N GLY A 533 1.16 7.10 11.96
CA GLY A 533 0.29 6.88 10.79
C GLY A 533 0.72 7.65 9.54
N THR A 534 1.42 8.76 9.73
CA THR A 534 2.03 9.57 8.66
C THR A 534 3.20 8.90 7.96
N ASP A 535 3.81 7.87 8.54
CA ASP A 535 4.99 7.21 7.97
C ASP A 535 4.68 6.54 6.62
N ALA A 536 3.47 5.99 6.44
CA ALA A 536 3.04 5.44 5.16
C ALA A 536 3.02 6.50 4.04
N ARG A 537 2.44 7.67 4.33
CA ARG A 537 2.28 8.79 3.37
C ARG A 537 3.58 9.56 3.12
N ILE A 538 4.36 9.85 4.17
CA ILE A 538 5.59 10.68 4.07
C ILE A 538 6.68 10.02 3.22
N GLN A 539 6.68 8.69 3.08
CA GLN A 539 7.59 7.98 2.18
C GLN A 539 7.51 8.54 0.77
N TYR A 540 6.29 8.73 0.26
CA TYR A 540 6.06 9.18 -1.09
C TYR A 540 6.43 10.65 -1.29
N TRP A 541 6.09 11.52 -0.33
CA TRP A 541 6.54 12.91 -0.34
C TRP A 541 8.06 13.05 -0.41
N LEU A 542 8.76 12.22 0.36
CA LEU A 542 10.22 12.20 0.39
C LEU A 542 10.80 11.75 -0.95
N LEU A 543 10.21 10.72 -1.56
CA LEU A 543 10.63 10.18 -2.84
C LEU A 543 10.34 11.16 -3.99
N ALA A 544 9.15 11.75 -4.01
CA ALA A 544 8.74 12.75 -4.98
C ALA A 544 9.60 14.01 -4.92
N ARG A 545 10.01 14.45 -3.72
CA ARG A 545 10.98 15.55 -3.52
C ARG A 545 12.26 15.31 -4.31
N ASP A 546 12.82 14.11 -4.20
CA ASP A 546 14.12 13.77 -4.78
C ASP A 546 14.01 13.21 -6.21
N GLY A 547 12.80 13.26 -6.79
CA GLY A 547 12.54 12.88 -8.19
C GLY A 547 12.54 11.37 -8.43
N HIS A 548 12.22 10.57 -7.41
CA HIS A 548 11.98 9.14 -7.59
C HIS A 548 10.61 8.94 -8.24
N THR A 549 10.50 7.89 -9.05
CA THR A 549 9.29 7.57 -9.83
C THR A 549 8.58 6.32 -9.32
N GLY A 550 9.09 5.69 -8.27
CA GLY A 550 8.43 4.54 -7.70
C GLY A 550 8.91 4.11 -6.32
N LEU A 551 8.12 3.24 -5.72
CA LEU A 551 8.36 2.59 -4.43
C LEU A 551 8.12 1.10 -4.61
N TYR A 552 9.11 0.31 -4.21
CA TYR A 552 9.03 -1.12 -4.09
C TYR A 552 8.93 -1.49 -2.59
N VAL A 553 7.80 -2.07 -2.18
CA VAL A 553 7.59 -2.56 -0.81
C VAL A 553 7.90 -4.05 -0.76
N SER A 554 8.76 -4.47 0.17
CA SER A 554 9.34 -5.82 0.18
C SER A 554 8.37 -6.99 0.44
N ASN A 555 8.91 -8.20 0.28
CA ASN A 555 8.29 -9.51 0.00
C ASN A 555 7.29 -10.08 1.02
N SER A 556 6.86 -9.34 2.05
CA SER A 556 6.07 -9.95 3.12
C SER A 556 4.87 -9.09 3.45
N MET A 557 3.96 -8.97 2.49
CA MET A 557 2.76 -8.14 2.62
C MET A 557 1.51 -8.92 3.03
N LEU A 558 1.56 -10.25 2.82
CA LEU A 558 0.54 -11.23 3.16
C LEU A 558 1.16 -12.35 4.00
N GLY A 559 1.74 -11.99 5.15
CA GLY A 559 2.31 -12.91 6.14
C GLY A 559 1.25 -13.72 6.90
N TRP A 560 0.10 -13.93 6.27
CA TRP A 560 -1.00 -14.72 6.78
C TRP A 560 -0.59 -16.19 6.85
N GLY A 561 -1.24 -16.96 7.71
CA GLY A 561 -1.06 -18.40 7.76
C GLY A 561 -2.21 -19.05 8.52
N SER A 562 -2.64 -20.24 8.08
CA SER A 562 -3.60 -21.04 8.85
C SER A 562 -2.97 -21.66 10.10
N VAL A 563 -1.65 -21.86 10.06
CA VAL A 563 -0.87 -22.36 11.21
C VAL A 563 -0.07 -21.21 11.80
N THR A 564 -0.27 -20.99 13.09
CA THR A 564 0.55 -20.07 13.87
C THR A 564 1.98 -20.60 13.88
N ARG A 565 2.91 -19.87 13.26
CA ARG A 565 4.35 -20.12 13.39
C ARG A 565 4.95 -19.07 14.28
N ARG A 566 5.70 -19.49 15.29
CA ARG A 566 6.41 -18.59 16.20
C ARG A 566 7.87 -18.43 15.77
N LEU A 567 8.43 -17.26 16.06
CA LEU A 567 9.86 -16.98 16.02
C LEU A 567 10.53 -17.65 17.24
N PRO A 568 11.87 -17.81 17.26
CA PRO A 568 12.58 -18.38 18.42
C PRO A 568 12.30 -17.64 19.74
N ASN A 569 11.95 -16.35 19.66
CA ASN A 569 11.58 -15.53 20.83
C ASN A 569 10.08 -15.60 21.18
N GLY A 570 9.34 -16.57 20.65
CA GLY A 570 7.92 -16.78 20.92
C GLY A 570 6.96 -15.90 20.11
N LEU A 571 7.40 -14.80 19.50
CA LEU A 571 6.51 -13.90 18.74
C LEU A 571 5.91 -14.59 17.51
N ARG A 572 4.65 -14.31 17.18
CA ARG A 572 3.99 -14.91 16.01
C ARG A 572 4.58 -14.39 14.70
N ARG A 573 5.30 -15.22 13.95
CA ARG A 573 5.83 -14.93 12.61
C ARG A 573 4.74 -14.96 11.53
N LYS A 574 3.86 -15.96 11.60
CA LYS A 574 2.77 -16.21 10.65
C LYS A 574 1.54 -16.68 11.42
N GLY A 575 0.36 -16.43 10.90
CA GLY A 575 -0.91 -16.85 11.49
C GLY A 575 -2.06 -15.98 10.99
N ASN A 576 -3.23 -16.13 11.59
CA ASN A 576 -4.37 -15.29 11.32
C ASN A 576 -4.12 -13.87 11.87
N PRO A 577 -4.01 -12.84 11.01
CA PRO A 577 -3.65 -11.48 11.45
C PRO A 577 -4.76 -10.76 12.22
N TRP A 578 -5.97 -11.34 12.22
CA TRP A 578 -7.07 -10.85 13.02
C TRP A 578 -6.99 -11.29 14.50
N ASP A 579 -6.19 -12.31 14.81
CA ASP A 579 -5.99 -12.81 16.18
C ASP A 579 -4.77 -12.13 16.83
N GLY A 580 -4.45 -10.90 16.40
CA GLY A 580 -3.31 -10.10 16.84
C GLY A 580 -2.24 -9.87 15.75
N ALA A 581 -1.15 -9.18 16.10
CA ALA A 581 -0.08 -8.90 15.15
C ALA A 581 0.69 -10.16 14.71
N THR A 582 1.19 -10.14 13.47
CA THR A 582 2.28 -11.01 13.00
C THR A 582 3.57 -10.20 12.98
N TYR A 583 4.72 -10.84 13.17
CA TYR A 583 6.02 -10.20 13.32
C TYR A 583 6.98 -10.65 12.25
N PHE A 584 7.61 -9.67 11.61
CA PHE A 584 8.81 -9.90 10.82
C PHE A 584 10.03 -9.78 11.74
N GLN A 585 10.95 -10.75 11.69
CA GLN A 585 12.25 -10.67 12.39
C GLN A 585 13.37 -10.51 11.36
N HIS A 586 14.08 -9.41 11.48
CA HIS A 586 15.32 -9.15 10.76
C HIS A 586 16.51 -9.45 11.68
N ALA A 587 17.49 -10.22 11.19
CA ALA A 587 18.66 -10.62 11.98
C ALA A 587 19.40 -9.42 12.60
N ARG A 588 19.46 -8.29 11.88
CA ARG A 588 20.15 -7.06 12.31
C ARG A 588 19.26 -6.01 12.99
N PHE A 589 17.98 -5.97 12.63
CA PHE A 589 17.10 -4.84 13.00
C PHE A 589 16.07 -5.26 14.06
N GLY A 590 16.09 -6.51 14.53
CA GLY A 590 15.11 -6.97 15.49
C GLY A 590 13.78 -7.26 14.80
N PHE A 591 12.67 -6.87 15.42
CA PHE A 591 11.34 -7.32 15.01
C PHE A 591 10.39 -6.14 14.74
N ALA A 592 9.46 -6.37 13.82
CA ALA A 592 8.48 -5.39 13.36
C ALA A 592 7.07 -5.98 13.39
N ALA A 593 6.19 -5.37 14.17
CA ALA A 593 4.79 -5.72 14.26
C ALA A 593 4.05 -5.34 12.96
N GLY A 594 3.43 -6.32 12.32
CA GLY A 594 2.62 -6.17 11.12
C GLY A 594 3.36 -5.71 9.87
N TRP A 595 4.70 -5.68 9.85
CA TRP A 595 5.45 -5.49 8.59
C TRP A 595 5.03 -6.53 7.54
N GLY A 596 4.70 -7.73 8.04
CA GLY A 596 4.13 -8.87 7.32
C GLY A 596 2.77 -8.65 6.68
N THR A 597 2.02 -7.60 7.06
CA THR A 597 0.57 -7.57 6.89
C THR A 597 0.10 -6.12 6.75
N LEU A 598 -0.07 -5.57 5.54
CA LEU A 598 -0.78 -4.29 5.35
C LEU A 598 -2.23 -4.47 4.88
N VAL A 599 -2.56 -5.69 4.43
CA VAL A 599 -3.89 -6.09 3.97
C VAL A 599 -4.30 -7.28 4.82
N TYR A 600 -5.60 -7.42 5.09
CA TYR A 600 -6.17 -8.45 5.94
C TYR A 600 -7.11 -9.36 5.16
N PRO A 601 -7.28 -10.63 5.58
CA PRO A 601 -8.21 -11.55 4.93
C PRO A 601 -9.62 -10.96 4.89
N GLY A 602 -10.26 -11.09 3.73
CA GLY A 602 -11.65 -10.65 3.56
C GLY A 602 -12.64 -11.44 4.43
N TYR A 603 -12.33 -12.70 4.76
CA TYR A 603 -13.24 -13.58 5.48
C TYR A 603 -13.03 -13.51 7.00
N ARG A 604 -14.03 -12.98 7.73
CA ARG A 604 -14.14 -13.08 9.20
C ARG A 604 -15.61 -12.88 9.62
N PRO A 605 -16.41 -13.95 9.69
CA PRO A 605 -17.85 -13.87 9.96
C PRO A 605 -18.22 -13.11 11.25
N GLN A 606 -17.38 -13.21 12.29
CA GLN A 606 -17.58 -12.51 13.56
C GLN A 606 -17.57 -10.98 13.41
N LEU A 607 -16.98 -10.48 12.32
CA LEU A 607 -16.95 -9.08 11.93
C LEU A 607 -17.96 -8.76 10.82
N GLY A 608 -18.94 -9.63 10.57
CA GLY A 608 -19.90 -9.43 9.48
C GLY A 608 -19.25 -9.42 8.10
N LEU A 609 -18.01 -9.90 8.00
CA LEU A 609 -17.28 -10.00 6.75
C LEU A 609 -17.56 -11.36 6.13
N PHE A 610 -18.29 -11.34 5.01
CA PHE A 610 -18.67 -12.50 4.17
C PHE A 610 -19.27 -13.67 4.97
N GLY A 611 -20.61 -13.73 5.02
CA GLY A 611 -21.35 -14.92 5.44
C GLY A 611 -21.23 -16.08 4.45
N GLU A 612 -21.84 -17.23 4.75
CA GLU A 612 -21.69 -18.48 3.99
C GLU A 612 -22.04 -18.35 2.49
N ARG A 613 -22.93 -17.44 2.10
CA ARG A 613 -23.24 -17.12 0.68
C ARG A 613 -22.07 -16.51 -0.12
N ALA A 614 -21.14 -15.83 0.53
CA ALA A 614 -19.95 -15.27 -0.12
C ALA A 614 -18.83 -16.32 -0.30
N ARG A 615 -18.99 -17.53 0.25
CA ARG A 615 -18.06 -18.66 0.10
C ARG A 615 -17.97 -19.17 -1.34
N THR A 616 -18.99 -18.88 -2.16
CA THR A 616 -19.12 -19.30 -3.57
C THR A 616 -19.15 -18.13 -4.56
N GLY A 617 -19.09 -16.88 -4.10
CA GLY A 617 -19.20 -15.68 -4.94
C GLY A 617 -17.86 -15.03 -5.31
N THR A 618 -17.86 -14.20 -6.36
CA THR A 618 -16.69 -13.46 -6.88
C THR A 618 -16.22 -12.28 -6.01
N ASP A 619 -16.91 -11.99 -4.90
CA ASP A 619 -16.80 -10.71 -4.19
C ASP A 619 -16.00 -10.73 -2.88
N VAL A 620 -15.24 -11.79 -2.59
CA VAL A 620 -14.37 -11.81 -1.40
C VAL A 620 -13.22 -10.83 -1.56
N ARG A 621 -13.42 -9.60 -1.08
CA ARG A 621 -12.42 -8.51 -1.11
C ARG A 621 -11.59 -8.53 0.18
N PRO A 622 -10.25 -8.41 0.11
CA PRO A 622 -9.44 -8.19 1.29
C PRO A 622 -9.84 -6.91 2.03
N VAL A 623 -9.50 -6.86 3.31
CA VAL A 623 -9.73 -5.69 4.15
C VAL A 623 -8.48 -4.80 4.17
N THR A 624 -8.68 -3.49 4.00
CA THR A 624 -7.60 -2.50 4.02
C THR A 624 -7.14 -2.17 5.43
N SER A 625 -6.07 -1.38 5.55
CA SER A 625 -5.56 -0.82 6.81
C SER A 625 -5.32 0.67 6.68
N LEU A 626 -5.21 1.39 7.80
CA LEU A 626 -4.78 2.79 7.79
C LEU A 626 -3.42 2.97 7.10
N ARG A 627 -2.54 1.97 7.21
CA ARG A 627 -1.22 1.98 6.56
C ARG A 627 -1.33 1.86 5.05
N MET A 628 -2.18 0.95 4.56
CA MET A 628 -2.44 0.79 3.13
C MET A 628 -3.10 2.02 2.52
N GLU A 629 -4.09 2.62 3.19
CA GLU A 629 -4.72 3.86 2.73
C GLU A 629 -3.76 5.05 2.79
N GLY A 630 -2.89 5.12 3.81
CA GLY A 630 -1.83 6.13 3.87
C GLY A 630 -0.77 5.99 2.77
N MET A 631 -0.49 4.76 2.31
CA MET A 631 0.38 4.52 1.16
C MET A 631 -0.27 4.99 -0.15
N ARG A 632 -1.55 4.63 -0.36
CA ARG A 632 -2.34 5.09 -1.52
C ARG A 632 -2.39 6.63 -1.58
N ASP A 633 -2.77 7.28 -0.49
CA ASP A 633 -2.78 8.75 -0.36
C ASP A 633 -1.40 9.36 -0.64
N GLY A 634 -0.33 8.73 -0.13
CA GLY A 634 1.05 9.12 -0.44
C GLY A 634 1.40 9.01 -1.93
N GLN A 635 0.97 7.94 -2.61
CA GLN A 635 1.19 7.78 -4.05
C GLN A 635 0.50 8.88 -4.85
N GLU A 636 -0.76 9.18 -4.53
CA GLU A 636 -1.52 10.27 -5.15
C GLU A 636 -0.85 11.65 -4.91
N ASP A 637 -0.27 11.86 -3.72
CA ASP A 637 0.55 13.04 -3.44
C ASP A 637 1.83 13.11 -4.28
N ALA A 638 2.50 11.98 -4.53
CA ALA A 638 3.68 11.96 -5.39
C ALA A 638 3.32 12.30 -6.84
N ASP A 639 2.18 11.82 -7.32
CA ASP A 639 1.62 12.17 -8.62
C ASP A 639 1.28 13.67 -8.72
N LEU A 640 0.65 14.21 -7.68
CA LEU A 640 0.37 15.64 -7.57
C LEU A 640 1.66 16.49 -7.60
N VAL A 641 2.71 16.06 -6.86
CA VAL A 641 4.02 16.73 -6.87
C VAL A 641 4.65 16.68 -8.27
N ALA A 642 4.50 15.56 -9.00
CA ALA A 642 4.98 15.43 -10.36
C ALA A 642 4.25 16.39 -11.32
N MET A 643 2.91 16.45 -11.25
CA MET A 643 2.09 17.41 -12.01
C MET A 643 2.48 18.86 -11.71
N TYR A 644 2.62 19.20 -10.42
CA TYR A 644 3.00 20.54 -9.99
C TYR A 644 4.40 20.93 -10.49
N ARG A 645 5.36 20.00 -10.42
CA ARG A 645 6.71 20.21 -10.94
C ARG A 645 6.73 20.38 -12.45
N ALA A 646 5.92 19.61 -13.19
CA ALA A 646 5.81 19.75 -14.63
C ALA A 646 5.24 21.13 -15.03
N ARG A 647 4.24 21.64 -14.30
CA ARG A 647 3.60 22.93 -14.62
C ARG A 647 4.40 24.15 -14.14
N PHE A 648 4.94 24.12 -12.92
CA PHE A 648 5.53 25.30 -12.27
C PHE A 648 7.05 25.22 -12.07
N GLY A 649 7.68 24.12 -12.48
CA GLY A 649 9.12 23.91 -12.38
C GLY A 649 9.60 23.52 -10.97
N ALA A 650 10.83 23.03 -10.90
CA ALA A 650 11.41 22.49 -9.67
C ALA A 650 11.54 23.52 -8.53
N SER A 651 11.78 24.79 -8.85
CA SER A 651 11.93 25.85 -7.84
C SER A 651 10.63 26.06 -7.05
N ALA A 652 9.49 26.18 -7.75
CA ALA A 652 8.19 26.32 -7.12
C ALA A 652 7.80 25.07 -6.31
N THR A 653 8.06 23.87 -6.84
CA THR A 653 7.83 22.62 -6.10
C THR A 653 8.65 22.57 -4.83
N ASN A 654 9.94 22.89 -4.90
CA ASN A 654 10.83 22.89 -3.74
C ASN A 654 10.37 23.92 -2.69
N ALA A 655 9.81 25.06 -3.11
CA ALA A 655 9.24 26.04 -2.19
C ALA A 655 8.08 25.45 -1.36
N GLN A 656 7.20 24.67 -1.97
CA GLN A 656 6.14 23.96 -1.24
C GLN A 656 6.70 22.89 -0.30
N LEU A 657 7.68 22.11 -0.77
CA LEU A 657 8.25 21.00 0.00
C LEU A 657 9.10 21.45 1.20
N ARG A 658 9.62 22.69 1.20
CA ARG A 658 10.45 23.22 2.29
C ARG A 658 9.77 23.22 3.66
N SER A 659 8.45 23.36 3.74
CA SER A 659 7.75 23.31 5.04
C SER A 659 7.65 21.91 5.62
N ILE A 660 7.78 20.87 4.79
CA ILE A 660 7.80 19.48 5.21
C ILE A 660 9.26 19.07 5.49
N PHE A 661 10.14 19.43 4.56
CA PHE A 661 11.57 19.11 4.58
C PHE A 661 12.41 20.41 4.59
N PRO A 662 12.78 20.94 5.77
CA PRO A 662 13.47 22.23 5.89
C PRO A 662 14.93 22.23 5.41
N GLY A 663 15.34 21.25 4.62
CA GLY A 663 16.72 21.10 4.11
C GLY A 663 17.74 20.61 5.15
N ARG A 664 17.28 20.25 6.35
CA ARG A 664 18.12 19.60 7.37
C ARG A 664 18.19 18.10 7.13
N TYR A 665 19.28 17.48 7.57
CA TYR A 665 19.51 16.04 7.48
C TYR A 665 19.90 15.49 8.84
N ARG A 666 19.54 14.24 9.11
CA ARG A 666 19.94 13.49 10.31
C ARG A 666 20.80 12.30 9.89
N THR A 667 21.80 11.99 10.71
CA THR A 667 22.58 10.76 10.54
C THR A 667 21.79 9.59 11.10
N LEU A 668 21.65 8.54 10.30
CA LEU A 668 21.09 7.27 10.75
C LEU A 668 22.13 6.46 11.55
N PRO A 669 21.69 5.53 12.42
CA PRO A 669 22.59 4.68 13.19
C PRO A 669 23.65 3.96 12.34
N ARG A 670 24.78 3.62 12.96
CA ARG A 670 25.86 2.86 12.31
C ARG A 670 25.39 1.52 11.75
N THR A 671 24.36 0.92 12.36
CA THR A 671 23.69 -0.28 11.87
C THR A 671 23.06 -0.09 10.48
N LEU A 672 22.81 1.14 10.05
CA LEU A 672 22.32 1.49 8.71
C LEU A 672 23.41 2.10 7.81
N GLY A 673 24.67 2.06 8.26
CA GLY A 673 25.83 2.47 7.47
C GLY A 673 26.20 3.96 7.55
N ASN A 674 25.81 4.67 8.61
CA ASN A 674 26.09 6.11 8.80
C ASN A 674 25.64 6.99 7.63
N VAL A 675 24.53 6.59 7.02
CA VAL A 675 23.83 7.31 5.96
C VAL A 675 23.06 8.48 6.55
N VAL A 676 22.75 9.48 5.72
CA VAL A 676 21.91 10.59 6.15
C VAL A 676 20.48 10.41 5.65
N MET A 677 19.54 11.07 6.31
CA MET A 677 18.12 11.08 6.01
C MET A 677 17.61 12.51 6.10
N PRO A 678 16.80 13.01 5.14
CA PRO A 678 16.16 14.30 5.28
C PRO A 678 15.36 14.36 6.57
N TYR A 679 15.49 15.47 7.29
CA TYR A 679 14.71 15.69 8.49
C TYR A 679 13.31 16.20 8.14
N TRP A 680 12.32 15.75 8.89
CA TRP A 680 11.00 16.37 8.98
C TRP A 680 10.56 16.37 10.45
N SER A 681 9.76 17.36 10.84
CA SER A 681 9.10 17.33 12.15
C SER A 681 7.92 16.35 12.10
N ARG A 682 7.71 15.61 13.19
CA ARG A 682 6.53 14.74 13.36
C ARG A 682 5.33 15.48 13.95
N GLU A 683 5.59 16.58 14.65
CA GLU A 683 4.53 17.42 15.21
C GLU A 683 3.64 17.92 14.07
N ARG A 684 2.31 17.73 14.16
CA ARG A 684 1.33 18.19 13.14
C ARG A 684 1.70 17.82 11.70
N LEU A 685 2.38 16.69 11.49
CA LEU A 685 2.84 16.31 10.15
C LEU A 685 1.68 16.06 9.19
N ALA A 686 0.62 15.36 9.63
CA ALA A 686 -0.56 15.11 8.82
C ALA A 686 -1.17 16.42 8.28
N GLN A 687 -1.41 17.40 9.16
CA GLN A 687 -1.91 18.72 8.81
C GLN A 687 -1.00 19.46 7.80
N ARG A 688 0.33 19.39 7.98
CA ARG A 688 1.28 20.02 7.05
C ARG A 688 1.27 19.37 5.66
N LEU A 689 1.20 18.04 5.60
CA LEU A 689 1.10 17.32 4.32
C LEU A 689 -0.17 17.75 3.59
N GLU A 690 -1.29 17.76 4.32
CA GLU A 690 -2.59 18.13 3.77
C GLU A 690 -2.65 19.59 3.30
N THR A 691 -2.11 20.52 4.10
CA THR A 691 -2.02 21.93 3.72
C THR A 691 -1.25 22.12 2.40
N ARG A 692 -0.15 21.37 2.20
CA ARG A 692 0.66 21.46 0.98
C ARG A 692 -0.01 20.80 -0.20
N ARG A 693 -0.65 19.65 -0.02
CA ARG A 693 -1.51 19.01 -1.02
C ARG A 693 -2.56 19.99 -1.53
N ARG A 694 -3.36 20.57 -0.64
CA ARG A 694 -4.42 21.54 -0.99
C ARG A 694 -3.89 22.76 -1.73
N THR A 695 -2.75 23.29 -1.28
CA THR A 695 -2.08 24.41 -1.95
C THR A 695 -1.69 24.06 -3.39
N MET A 696 -1.16 22.85 -3.62
CA MET A 696 -0.80 22.39 -4.95
C MET A 696 -2.04 22.20 -5.84
N ILE A 697 -3.10 21.57 -5.33
CA ILE A 697 -4.37 21.37 -6.06
C ILE A 697 -4.99 22.71 -6.47
N ARG A 698 -5.12 23.67 -5.53
CA ARG A 698 -5.69 25.00 -5.82
C ARG A 698 -4.92 25.69 -6.94
N ARG A 699 -3.59 25.70 -6.88
CA ARG A 699 -2.74 26.33 -7.92
C ARG A 699 -2.75 25.56 -9.25
N LEU A 700 -2.90 24.24 -9.24
CA LEU A 700 -3.07 23.45 -10.48
C LEU A 700 -4.44 23.67 -11.13
N SER A 701 -5.41 24.20 -10.38
CA SER A 701 -6.78 24.43 -10.82
C SER A 701 -7.05 25.86 -11.29
N THR A 702 -6.20 26.82 -10.90
CA THR A 702 -6.03 28.10 -11.62
C THR A 702 -5.27 27.84 -12.92
#